data_AF-A0A8T7LKR3-F1
#
_entry.id   AF-A0A8T7LKR3-F1
#
_cell.length_a   1.000
_cell.length_b   1.000
_cell.length_c   1.000
_cell.angle_alpha   90.00
_cell.angle_beta   90.00
_cell.angle_gamma   90.00
#
_symmetry.space_group_name_H-M   'P 1'
#
loop_
_entity.id
_entity.type
_entity.pdbx_description
1 polymer ?
#
loop_
_entity_poly.entity_id
_entity_poly.type
_entity_poly.pdbx_seq_one_letter_code
_entity_poly.pdbx_strand_id
1 'polypeptide(L)'
;MSERLVIHQQPAPRSASETRRGAAIAVLVFHRDPAPAGHAIARYTAPANTRAPHYHVAADGTITQLVDETRAARHSGLAKLGRLRNIDRISIGITVEGAPGSELSHMQTVALRRLTLAVQQRHGLLADAALLRWSPPRRGAAYGALTPFTLPEEAAPPTPMVLGPPAALLSVDDTPQKQQALWTFLQNEAALRGGGFNIGAAFHLHAARHGFGAPLAASSPRSAWLMVNGRQYNYQHFARDTAFNEGEKWSEVQTLSTLISGNFPAPGTVEFELLKSSYAAGISGSKPTTGNIQFHPGWSFHRLAAEQRLGAPLSGSYRITVAGSQYSLQVFCGDTLYTPVANPETKTDWSDVRLLSTTPEGPLREQLWIETYKPCGSAYNAASPFQQAAAAARIGAPLSAAVQKVYEGITLTIQVFALDTLYQMPGGPVKRQSQLALPPPVAQWTPKPATPPPVIESPVTRSVTVPAGGFPMPPGDRQSAAWPPPPATLKPLVSAAQRQAMFGAYEFVPDASRDKDGIKILGSWEQEQIVTVQIPQLIGRGIRGAPANGAIRWHRLAVNQLLRLWKAWEEAGVLDRVIIWNGAYNPRFIRGHKDTTADSLSNHAFGTAFDINFDPASNLNGLNATPALVGQRGSVRELAAIAGNFGFYWGGHFSRLDGMHFEVAVLQP
;
A
#
# COMPACT_ATOMS: atom_id res chain seq x y z
N MET A 1 -8.14 14.87 35.14
CA MET A 1 -6.79 15.42 35.39
C MET A 1 -5.82 14.26 35.25
N SER A 2 -4.86 14.30 34.32
CA SER A 2 -3.87 13.21 34.17
C SER A 2 -2.89 13.29 35.33
N GLU A 3 -2.90 12.30 36.23
CA GLU A 3 -1.86 12.18 37.24
C GLU A 3 -0.50 12.07 36.54
N ARG A 4 0.45 12.87 37.01
CA ARG A 4 1.83 12.93 36.50
C ARG A 4 2.53 11.60 36.81
N LEU A 5 3.21 11.01 35.83
CA LEU A 5 4.02 9.80 36.04
C LEU A 5 5.09 10.07 37.12
N VAL A 6 5.01 9.39 38.25
CA VAL A 6 5.99 9.50 39.34
C VAL A 6 7.09 8.46 39.11
N ILE A 7 8.34 8.91 39.06
CA ILE A 7 9.53 8.06 38.89
C ILE A 7 10.47 8.33 40.05
N HIS A 8 10.74 7.31 40.86
CA HIS A 8 11.69 7.38 41.97
C HIS A 8 13.12 7.26 41.42
N GLN A 9 14.03 8.11 41.90
CA GLN A 9 15.43 8.07 41.50
C GLN A 9 16.24 7.30 42.55
N GLN A 10 16.88 6.22 42.15
CA GLN A 10 17.85 5.50 42.99
C GLN A 10 19.04 5.07 42.13
N PRO A 11 20.02 5.96 41.92
CA PRO A 11 21.06 5.75 40.92
C PRO A 11 21.94 4.54 41.25
N ALA A 12 22.14 3.68 40.26
CA ALA A 12 23.14 2.62 40.27
C ALA A 12 24.56 3.21 40.19
N PRO A 13 25.60 2.50 40.65
CA PRO A 13 26.97 3.00 40.57
C PRO A 13 27.38 3.26 39.12
N ARG A 14 28.33 4.20 38.91
CA ARG A 14 28.79 4.59 37.57
C ARG A 14 29.34 3.41 36.76
N SER A 15 29.82 2.36 37.41
CA SER A 15 30.25 1.08 36.82
C SER A 15 29.13 0.29 36.12
N ALA A 16 27.86 0.57 36.42
CA ALA A 16 26.70 -0.11 35.85
C ALA A 16 26.25 0.44 34.48
N SER A 17 26.91 1.50 33.98
CA SER A 17 26.59 2.13 32.70
C SER A 17 27.83 2.68 32.01
N GLU A 18 27.75 2.91 30.71
CA GLU A 18 28.80 3.55 29.92
C GLU A 18 28.26 4.71 29.06
N THR A 19 29.15 5.40 28.34
CA THR A 19 28.74 6.37 27.32
C THR A 19 28.08 5.67 26.14
N ARG A 20 27.03 6.28 25.57
CA ARG A 20 26.38 5.81 24.33
C ARG A 20 27.25 5.93 23.09
N ARG A 21 28.36 6.70 23.15
CA ARG A 21 29.25 6.99 22.01
C ARG A 21 28.51 7.50 20.76
N GLY A 22 27.55 8.40 20.95
CA GLY A 22 26.76 8.99 19.87
C GLY A 22 25.67 8.08 19.28
N ALA A 23 25.49 6.86 19.80
CA ALA A 23 24.40 5.99 19.37
C ALA A 23 23.04 6.54 19.85
N ALA A 24 22.11 6.69 18.90
CA ALA A 24 20.73 7.01 19.21
C ALA A 24 20.03 5.82 19.87
N ILE A 25 19.09 6.12 20.76
CA ILE A 25 18.15 5.12 21.29
C ILE A 25 17.20 4.74 20.16
N ALA A 26 17.06 3.43 19.92
CA ALA A 26 16.26 2.89 18.84
C ALA A 26 15.26 1.82 19.29
N VAL A 27 15.45 1.21 20.47
CA VAL A 27 14.60 0.12 20.97
C VAL A 27 14.43 0.16 22.50
N LEU A 28 13.32 -0.38 23.00
CA LEU A 28 13.11 -0.67 24.42
C LEU A 28 13.27 -2.18 24.65
N VAL A 29 13.99 -2.55 25.70
CA VAL A 29 14.29 -3.95 25.99
C VAL A 29 13.74 -4.34 27.36
N PHE A 30 12.79 -5.28 27.37
CA PHE A 30 12.08 -5.74 28.55
C PHE A 30 12.74 -6.98 29.16
N HIS A 31 12.92 -6.94 30.48
CA HIS A 31 13.49 -8.02 31.31
C HIS A 31 12.53 -8.42 32.42
N ARG A 32 12.75 -9.60 33.00
CA ARG A 32 12.09 -10.09 34.22
C ARG A 32 13.11 -10.26 35.33
N ASP A 33 12.71 -9.95 36.56
CA ASP A 33 13.51 -10.23 37.75
C ASP A 33 12.64 -10.94 38.77
N PRO A 34 12.89 -12.22 39.10
CA PRO A 34 12.10 -12.95 40.08
C PRO A 34 12.29 -12.42 41.51
N ALA A 35 13.30 -11.60 41.78
CA ALA A 35 13.51 -11.01 43.08
C ALA A 35 12.51 -9.86 43.35
N PRO A 36 12.01 -9.70 44.58
CA PRO A 36 11.22 -8.53 44.96
C PRO A 36 11.96 -7.22 44.70
N ALA A 37 11.24 -6.16 44.35
CA ALA A 37 11.84 -4.88 43.94
C ALA A 37 12.91 -4.35 44.90
N GLY A 38 12.67 -4.40 46.22
CA GLY A 38 13.66 -3.95 47.21
C GLY A 38 15.00 -4.70 47.12
N HIS A 39 14.97 -6.01 46.90
CA HIS A 39 16.18 -6.83 46.73
C HIS A 39 16.84 -6.60 45.37
N ALA A 40 16.05 -6.51 44.30
CA ALA A 40 16.56 -6.23 42.96
C ALA A 40 17.26 -4.87 42.90
N ILE A 41 16.62 -3.84 43.45
CA ILE A 41 17.13 -2.47 43.52
C ILE A 41 18.38 -2.41 44.40
N ALA A 42 18.38 -3.01 45.60
CA ALA A 42 19.57 -3.04 46.46
C ALA A 42 20.77 -3.71 45.77
N ARG A 43 20.52 -4.78 44.99
CA ARG A 43 21.55 -5.41 44.15
C ARG A 43 22.02 -4.48 43.04
N TYR A 44 21.11 -3.77 42.37
CA TYR A 44 21.46 -2.87 41.28
C TYR A 44 22.27 -1.66 41.75
N THR A 45 22.00 -1.15 42.96
CA THR A 45 22.64 0.03 43.55
C THR A 45 23.87 -0.29 44.41
N ALA A 46 24.16 -1.57 44.67
CA ALA A 46 25.34 -1.98 45.42
C ALA A 46 26.64 -1.42 44.80
N PRO A 47 27.59 -0.86 45.58
CA PRO A 47 28.76 -0.13 45.03
C PRO A 47 29.61 -0.92 44.03
N ALA A 48 29.74 -2.24 44.23
CA ALA A 48 30.53 -3.12 43.37
C ALA A 48 29.77 -3.61 42.12
N ASN A 49 28.48 -3.29 41.99
CA ASN A 49 27.67 -3.78 40.90
C ASN A 49 28.06 -3.13 39.56
N THR A 50 27.99 -3.91 38.48
CA THR A 50 28.43 -3.49 37.14
C THR A 50 27.32 -3.58 36.10
N ARG A 51 26.09 -3.92 36.50
CA ARG A 51 24.95 -4.11 35.61
C ARG A 51 23.66 -3.62 36.23
N ALA A 52 22.94 -2.73 35.55
CA ALA A 52 21.62 -2.29 35.95
C ALA A 52 20.78 -1.99 34.70
N PRO A 53 19.43 -2.10 34.77
CA PRO A 53 18.55 -1.54 33.76
C PRO A 53 18.44 -0.01 33.92
N HIS A 54 17.76 0.65 33.00
CA HIS A 54 17.41 2.07 33.19
C HIS A 54 16.28 2.21 34.19
N TYR A 55 15.27 1.34 34.09
CA TYR A 55 14.09 1.34 34.96
C TYR A 55 13.82 -0.03 35.56
N HIS A 56 13.33 -0.03 36.79
CA HIS A 56 12.70 -1.18 37.44
C HIS A 56 11.22 -0.86 37.73
N VAL A 57 10.32 -1.80 37.46
CA VAL A 57 8.89 -1.71 37.76
C VAL A 57 8.53 -2.78 38.80
N ALA A 58 8.18 -2.33 40.01
CA ALA A 58 7.80 -3.20 41.14
C ALA A 58 6.39 -3.79 40.98
N ALA A 59 6.07 -4.84 41.76
CA ALA A 59 4.76 -5.49 41.75
C ALA A 59 3.57 -4.54 42.02
N ASP A 60 3.79 -3.49 42.80
CA ASP A 60 2.81 -2.45 43.14
C ASP A 60 2.72 -1.30 42.11
N GLY A 61 3.48 -1.38 41.02
CA GLY A 61 3.53 -0.34 39.98
C GLY A 61 4.55 0.79 40.24
N THR A 62 5.30 0.74 41.35
CA THR A 62 6.37 1.72 41.61
C THR A 62 7.44 1.64 40.52
N ILE A 63 7.76 2.79 39.91
CA ILE A 63 8.80 2.92 38.89
C ILE A 63 10.04 3.55 39.52
N THR A 64 11.16 2.85 39.46
CA THR A 64 12.47 3.34 39.93
C THR A 64 13.43 3.47 38.75
N GLN A 65 13.98 4.67 38.53
CA GLN A 65 15.07 4.90 37.60
C GLN A 65 16.42 4.67 38.29
N LEU A 66 17.21 3.78 37.70
CA LEU A 66 18.52 3.35 38.19
C LEU A 66 19.67 3.91 37.35
N VAL A 67 19.44 4.10 36.05
CA VAL A 67 20.42 4.70 35.14
C VAL A 67 19.74 5.77 34.30
N ASP A 68 20.38 6.94 34.22
CA ASP A 68 19.94 8.03 33.36
C ASP A 68 19.95 7.62 31.88
N GLU A 69 18.90 7.98 31.15
CA GLU A 69 18.71 7.57 29.76
C GLU A 69 19.78 8.09 28.81
N THR A 70 20.49 9.17 29.15
CA THR A 70 21.62 9.70 28.36
C THR A 70 22.83 8.74 28.35
N ARG A 71 22.89 7.81 29.31
CA ARG A 71 23.93 6.78 29.39
C ARG A 71 23.40 5.44 28.89
N ALA A 72 24.32 4.55 28.51
CA ALA A 72 24.01 3.18 28.13
C ALA A 72 24.08 2.28 29.38
N ALA A 73 22.92 1.89 29.93
CA ALA A 73 22.88 0.94 31.03
C ALA A 73 23.30 -0.47 30.58
N ARG A 74 24.07 -1.19 31.42
CA ARG A 74 24.58 -2.54 31.10
C ARG A 74 23.55 -3.62 31.46
N HIS A 75 22.59 -3.90 30.59
CA HIS A 75 21.48 -4.81 30.88
C HIS A 75 21.39 -6.04 29.95
N SER A 76 21.79 -5.92 28.69
CA SER A 76 21.63 -6.96 27.66
C SER A 76 22.96 -7.38 27.03
N GLY A 77 23.88 -6.45 26.76
CA GLY A 77 25.11 -6.75 26.03
C GLY A 77 24.86 -7.01 24.54
N LEU A 78 25.44 -8.08 23.97
CA LEU A 78 25.38 -8.34 22.53
C LEU A 78 24.13 -9.13 22.11
N ALA A 79 23.51 -8.75 20.99
CA ALA A 79 22.49 -9.54 20.28
C ALA A 79 22.47 -9.23 18.78
N LYS A 80 21.79 -10.09 17.99
CA LYS A 80 21.58 -9.88 16.56
C LYS A 80 20.32 -9.05 16.31
N LEU A 81 20.48 -7.91 15.62
CA LEU A 81 19.40 -7.10 15.07
C LEU A 81 19.81 -6.73 13.63
N GLY A 82 19.51 -7.65 12.70
CA GLY A 82 20.11 -7.74 11.36
C GLY A 82 21.58 -8.19 11.43
N ARG A 83 22.43 -7.37 12.06
CA ARG A 83 23.84 -7.68 12.39
C ARG A 83 24.04 -7.79 13.90
N LEU A 84 25.17 -8.35 14.34
CA LEU A 84 25.56 -8.37 15.74
C LEU A 84 25.81 -6.93 16.23
N ARG A 85 25.15 -6.53 17.32
CA ARG A 85 25.22 -5.17 17.88
C ARG A 85 25.31 -5.23 19.41
N ASN A 86 25.93 -4.19 19.99
CA ASN A 86 25.82 -3.92 21.42
C ASN A 86 24.48 -3.21 21.69
N ILE A 87 23.55 -3.95 22.31
CA ILE A 87 22.18 -3.52 22.55
C ILE A 87 22.13 -2.45 23.63
N ASP A 88 23.02 -2.50 24.62
CA ASP A 88 23.06 -1.54 25.73
C ASP A 88 23.17 -0.09 25.22
N ARG A 89 23.89 0.13 24.10
CA ARG A 89 24.12 1.47 23.54
C ARG A 89 22.93 2.07 22.80
N ILE A 90 22.08 1.22 22.23
CA ILE A 90 20.96 1.64 21.36
C ILE A 90 19.61 1.47 22.06
N SER A 91 19.58 1.15 23.35
CA SER A 91 18.33 0.80 24.02
C SER A 91 18.12 1.43 25.39
N ILE A 92 16.86 1.35 25.82
CA ILE A 92 16.40 1.55 27.18
C ILE A 92 15.93 0.20 27.74
N GLY A 93 16.73 -0.38 28.65
CA GLY A 93 16.35 -1.55 29.44
C GLY A 93 15.34 -1.25 30.55
N ILE A 94 14.21 -1.96 30.55
CA ILE A 94 13.18 -1.92 31.60
C ILE A 94 13.05 -3.32 32.20
N THR A 95 13.27 -3.45 33.50
CA THR A 95 13.10 -4.71 34.23
C THR A 95 11.80 -4.68 35.02
N VAL A 96 11.01 -5.74 34.92
CA VAL A 96 9.72 -5.86 35.64
C VAL A 96 9.80 -7.01 36.63
N GLU A 97 9.46 -6.73 37.89
CA GLU A 97 9.40 -7.72 38.97
C GLU A 97 8.48 -8.90 38.62
N GLY A 98 8.95 -10.11 38.92
CA GLY A 98 8.21 -11.35 38.78
C GLY A 98 8.97 -12.40 37.98
N ALA A 99 8.57 -13.66 38.18
CA ALA A 99 9.21 -14.79 37.52
C ALA A 99 9.08 -14.70 35.98
N PRO A 100 10.04 -15.27 35.22
CA PRO A 100 9.89 -15.44 33.79
C PRO A 100 8.59 -16.18 33.47
N GLY A 101 7.72 -15.58 32.64
CA GLY A 101 6.46 -16.17 32.22
C GLY A 101 5.27 -15.96 33.16
N SER A 102 5.43 -15.39 34.35
CA SER A 102 4.28 -15.03 35.19
C SER A 102 3.55 -13.81 34.63
N GLU A 103 2.23 -13.75 34.85
CA GLU A 103 1.42 -12.58 34.50
C GLU A 103 1.86 -11.34 35.28
N LEU A 104 1.58 -10.17 34.70
CA LEU A 104 1.85 -8.87 35.33
C LEU A 104 0.65 -8.45 36.15
N SER A 105 0.88 -7.85 37.31
CA SER A 105 -0.20 -7.24 38.08
C SER A 105 -0.85 -6.09 37.29
N HIS A 106 -2.07 -5.71 37.66
CA HIS A 106 -2.74 -4.54 37.08
C HIS A 106 -1.87 -3.27 37.24
N MET A 107 -1.31 -3.07 38.43
CA MET A 107 -0.45 -1.92 38.72
C MET A 107 0.84 -1.94 37.89
N GLN A 108 1.46 -3.11 37.71
CA GLN A 108 2.62 -3.28 36.82
C GLN A 108 2.26 -2.96 35.38
N THR A 109 1.10 -3.42 34.92
CA THR A 109 0.62 -3.19 33.57
C THR A 109 0.42 -1.70 33.29
N VAL A 110 -0.26 -1.00 34.20
CA VAL A 110 -0.47 0.46 34.11
C VAL A 110 0.88 1.20 34.12
N ALA A 111 1.76 0.88 35.08
CA ALA A 111 3.07 1.52 35.22
C ALA A 111 3.96 1.28 34.00
N LEU A 112 4.03 0.04 33.52
CA LEU A 112 4.84 -0.35 32.36
C LEU A 112 4.35 0.34 31.09
N ARG A 113 3.03 0.42 30.86
CA ARG A 113 2.44 1.11 29.71
C ARG A 113 2.75 2.61 29.76
N ARG A 114 2.47 3.27 30.88
CA ARG A 114 2.73 4.72 31.05
C ARG A 114 4.21 5.04 30.86
N LEU A 115 5.10 4.25 31.46
CA LEU A 115 6.54 4.40 31.30
C LEU A 115 6.98 4.21 29.85
N THR A 116 6.51 3.14 29.20
CA THR A 116 6.88 2.82 27.81
C THR A 116 6.47 3.93 26.86
N LEU A 117 5.23 4.41 26.96
CA LEU A 117 4.73 5.53 26.16
C LEU A 117 5.52 6.82 26.40
N ALA A 118 5.84 7.13 27.66
CA ALA A 118 6.62 8.31 28.02
C ALA A 118 8.07 8.24 27.48
N VAL A 119 8.69 7.07 27.47
CA VAL A 119 10.03 6.86 26.88
C VAL A 119 9.96 6.95 25.36
N GLN A 120 8.99 6.30 24.72
CA GLN A 120 8.80 6.35 23.26
C GLN A 120 8.59 7.79 22.76
N GLN A 121 7.75 8.57 23.45
CA GLN A 121 7.51 9.98 23.13
C GLN A 121 8.78 10.82 23.27
N ARG A 122 9.54 10.65 24.37
CA ARG A 122 10.77 11.42 24.62
C ARG A 122 11.88 11.16 23.61
N HIS A 123 11.96 9.93 23.09
CA HIS A 123 13.04 9.51 22.16
C HIS A 123 12.58 9.33 20.71
N GLY A 124 11.34 9.72 20.37
CA GLY A 124 10.82 9.64 18.99
C GLY A 124 10.78 8.22 18.43
N LEU A 125 10.50 7.22 19.28
CA LEU A 125 10.52 5.82 18.88
C LEU A 125 9.21 5.42 18.19
N LEU A 126 9.33 4.71 17.06
CA LEU A 126 8.20 4.02 16.41
C LEU A 126 7.57 3.05 17.42
N ALA A 127 6.24 2.83 17.38
CA ALA A 127 5.48 2.07 18.38
C ALA A 127 5.93 0.60 18.58
N ASP A 128 5.07 -0.40 18.33
CA ASP A 128 5.35 -1.79 18.76
C ASP A 128 6.62 -2.41 18.14
N ALA A 129 7.06 -1.92 16.98
CA ALA A 129 8.26 -2.39 16.29
C ALA A 129 9.57 -2.15 17.08
N ALA A 130 9.58 -1.23 18.04
CA ALA A 130 10.75 -0.92 18.86
C ALA A 130 10.78 -1.69 20.19
N LEU A 131 9.74 -2.48 20.50
CA LEU A 131 9.59 -3.16 21.78
C LEU A 131 10.13 -4.58 21.68
N LEU A 132 11.16 -4.91 22.47
CA LEU A 132 11.85 -6.19 22.39
C LEU A 132 11.97 -6.86 23.75
N ARG A 133 11.76 -8.17 23.83
CA ARG A 133 11.99 -8.99 25.02
C ARG A 133 13.41 -9.54 24.99
N TRP A 134 14.12 -9.42 26.10
CA TRP A 134 15.44 -10.00 26.28
C TRP A 134 15.38 -11.50 26.61
N SER A 135 16.26 -12.28 25.97
CA SER A 135 16.60 -13.64 26.40
C SER A 135 18.12 -13.75 26.56
N PRO A 136 18.64 -14.13 27.74
CA PRO A 136 20.07 -14.21 27.97
C PRO A 136 20.73 -15.28 27.06
N PRO A 137 22.04 -15.16 26.80
CA PRO A 137 22.78 -16.15 26.03
C PRO A 137 22.64 -17.55 26.63
N ARG A 138 22.46 -18.57 25.78
CA ARG A 138 22.60 -19.96 26.19
C ARG A 138 24.03 -20.22 26.64
N ARG A 139 24.24 -21.22 27.51
CA ARG A 139 25.59 -21.63 27.95
C ARG A 139 26.48 -21.89 26.73
N GLY A 140 27.62 -21.18 26.65
CA GLY A 140 28.56 -21.26 25.52
C GLY A 140 28.31 -20.26 24.37
N ALA A 141 27.21 -19.50 24.39
CA ALA A 141 26.94 -18.46 23.40
C ALA A 141 27.43 -17.08 23.87
N ALA A 142 28.01 -16.29 22.96
CA ALA A 142 28.55 -14.95 23.26
C ALA A 142 27.50 -13.82 23.22
N TYR A 143 26.26 -14.10 22.81
CA TYR A 143 25.21 -13.10 22.62
C TYR A 143 23.82 -13.66 22.95
N GLY A 144 22.92 -12.79 23.38
CA GLY A 144 21.53 -13.13 23.69
C GLY A 144 20.60 -12.96 22.50
N ALA A 145 19.32 -13.18 22.72
CA ALA A 145 18.28 -13.04 21.71
C ALA A 145 17.29 -11.93 22.07
N LEU A 146 16.74 -11.31 21.03
CA LEU A 146 15.67 -10.32 21.11
C LEU A 146 14.48 -10.85 20.32
N THR A 147 13.30 -10.80 20.91
CA THR A 147 12.03 -11.15 20.25
C THR A 147 11.06 -9.98 20.40
N PRO A 148 10.11 -9.78 19.47
CA PRO A 148 9.10 -8.74 19.64
C PRO A 148 8.39 -8.85 21.00
N PHE A 149 8.22 -7.72 21.68
CA PHE A 149 7.48 -7.63 22.92
C PHE A 149 6.19 -6.84 22.69
N THR A 150 5.07 -7.45 23.02
CA THR A 150 3.77 -6.78 23.01
C THR A 150 3.50 -6.24 24.40
N LEU A 151 3.14 -4.96 24.51
CA LEU A 151 2.71 -4.40 25.79
C LEU A 151 1.46 -5.14 26.26
N PRO A 152 1.42 -5.60 27.52
CA PRO A 152 0.21 -6.19 28.10
C PRO A 152 -0.96 -5.21 27.98
N GLU A 153 -2.14 -5.72 27.64
CA GLU A 153 -3.37 -4.93 27.67
C GLU A 153 -3.67 -4.49 29.10
N GLU A 154 -4.20 -3.28 29.27
CA GLU A 154 -4.67 -2.83 30.57
C GLU A 154 -5.87 -3.70 30.95
N ALA A 155 -5.65 -4.68 31.84
CA ALA A 155 -6.75 -5.42 32.45
C ALA A 155 -7.68 -4.40 33.08
N ALA A 156 -8.98 -4.47 32.77
CA ALA A 156 -9.99 -3.67 33.45
C ALA A 156 -9.77 -3.77 34.98
N PRO A 157 -9.88 -2.67 35.74
CA PRO A 157 -9.69 -2.72 37.18
C PRO A 157 -10.60 -3.82 37.77
N PRO A 158 -10.12 -4.65 38.71
CA PRO A 158 -10.97 -5.65 39.33
C PRO A 158 -12.13 -4.94 40.02
N THR A 159 -13.35 -5.22 39.57
CA THR A 159 -14.56 -4.71 40.22
C THR A 159 -14.57 -5.25 41.65
N PRO A 160 -14.70 -4.40 42.69
CA PRO A 160 -14.98 -4.92 44.01
C PRO A 160 -16.27 -5.76 43.90
N MET A 161 -16.23 -6.98 44.43
CA MET A 161 -17.44 -7.78 44.64
C MET A 161 -18.33 -7.03 45.63
N VAL A 162 -19.15 -6.14 45.11
CA VAL A 162 -20.33 -5.62 45.79
C VAL A 162 -21.48 -6.47 45.27
N LEU A 163 -22.08 -7.26 46.16
CA LEU A 163 -23.39 -7.85 45.93
C LEU A 163 -24.36 -6.71 45.57
N GLY A 164 -24.72 -6.61 44.28
CA GLY A 164 -25.54 -5.55 43.71
C GLY A 164 -26.68 -6.12 42.85
N PRO A 165 -27.77 -5.35 42.66
CA PRO A 165 -29.16 -5.81 42.46
C PRO A 165 -29.45 -6.36 41.04
N PRO A 166 -30.67 -6.88 40.75
CA PRO A 166 -30.96 -7.68 39.55
C PRO A 166 -30.63 -6.94 38.24
N ALA A 167 -30.17 -7.70 37.25
CA ALA A 167 -29.65 -7.28 35.93
C ALA A 167 -30.60 -6.45 35.04
N ALA A 168 -31.74 -5.97 35.54
CA ALA A 168 -32.78 -5.31 34.75
C ALA A 168 -32.62 -3.78 34.61
N LEU A 169 -31.62 -3.13 35.23
CA LEU A 169 -31.49 -1.66 35.22
C LEU A 169 -30.09 -1.11 34.88
N LEU A 170 -29.13 -1.95 34.47
CA LEU A 170 -27.82 -1.46 34.03
C LEU A 170 -27.82 -1.28 32.50
N SER A 171 -27.88 -0.03 32.04
CA SER A 171 -27.65 0.33 30.63
C SER A 171 -26.20 0.81 30.44
N VAL A 172 -25.59 0.38 29.35
CA VAL A 172 -24.25 0.81 28.87
C VAL A 172 -24.34 1.81 27.72
N ASP A 173 -25.54 2.29 27.37
CA ASP A 173 -25.78 3.15 26.20
C ASP A 173 -26.86 4.22 26.39
N ASP A 174 -27.28 4.49 27.63
CA ASP A 174 -28.31 5.48 28.00
C ASP A 174 -27.82 6.93 28.01
N THR A 175 -26.52 7.15 28.18
CA THR A 175 -25.90 8.48 28.21
C THR A 175 -24.86 8.64 27.10
N PRO A 176 -24.63 9.84 26.56
CA PRO A 176 -23.59 10.07 25.54
C PRO A 176 -22.20 9.58 25.97
N GLN A 177 -21.84 9.73 27.24
CA GLN A 177 -20.54 9.31 27.76
C GLN A 177 -20.39 7.78 27.72
N LYS A 178 -21.40 7.04 28.17
CA LYS A 178 -21.40 5.58 28.07
C LYS A 178 -21.46 5.10 26.62
N GLN A 179 -22.24 5.77 25.77
CA GLN A 179 -22.25 5.47 24.33
C GLN A 179 -20.88 5.64 23.68
N GLN A 180 -20.12 6.69 24.02
CA GLN A 180 -18.77 6.92 23.52
C GLN A 180 -17.78 5.84 23.99
N ALA A 181 -17.88 5.42 25.25
CA ALA A 181 -17.05 4.37 25.82
C ALA A 181 -17.37 3.01 25.18
N LEU A 182 -18.66 2.66 25.09
CA LEU A 182 -19.15 1.46 24.41
C LEU A 182 -18.76 1.46 22.92
N TRP A 183 -18.88 2.60 22.24
CA TRP A 183 -18.46 2.74 20.84
C TRP A 183 -16.98 2.38 20.68
N THR A 184 -16.12 2.85 21.58
CA THR A 184 -14.68 2.58 21.55
C THR A 184 -14.37 1.11 21.80
N PHE A 185 -15.09 0.47 22.72
CA PHE A 185 -14.99 -0.96 22.97
C PHE A 185 -15.40 -1.77 21.74
N LEU A 186 -16.57 -1.49 21.16
CA LEU A 186 -17.05 -2.17 19.95
C LEU A 186 -16.12 -1.93 18.74
N GLN A 187 -15.52 -0.76 18.64
CA GLN A 187 -14.56 -0.44 17.59
C GLN A 187 -13.29 -1.31 17.69
N ASN A 188 -12.85 -1.67 18.90
CA ASN A 188 -11.74 -2.60 19.11
C ASN A 188 -12.13 -4.03 18.73
N GLU A 189 -13.34 -4.47 19.09
CA GLU A 189 -13.85 -5.79 18.67
C GLU A 189 -13.96 -5.90 17.14
N ALA A 190 -14.37 -4.82 16.47
CA ALA A 190 -14.38 -4.77 15.00
C ALA A 190 -12.97 -4.77 14.39
N ALA A 191 -11.95 -4.32 15.13
CA ALA A 191 -10.61 -4.10 14.62
C ALA A 191 -9.65 -5.31 14.76
N LEU A 192 -10.16 -6.50 15.08
CA LEU A 192 -9.34 -7.70 15.27
C LEU A 192 -8.49 -8.07 14.04
N ARG A 193 -9.04 -7.92 12.82
CA ARG A 193 -8.27 -8.13 11.57
C ARG A 193 -7.27 -6.98 11.29
N GLY A 194 -7.47 -5.83 11.93
CA GLY A 194 -6.68 -4.61 11.75
C GLY A 194 -5.56 -4.38 12.77
N GLY A 195 -5.38 -5.29 13.75
CA GLY A 195 -4.41 -5.10 14.83
C GLY A 195 -4.87 -4.15 15.95
N GLY A 196 -6.19 -3.96 16.11
CA GLY A 196 -6.80 -3.12 17.15
C GLY A 196 -7.17 -1.71 16.67
N PHE A 197 -7.86 -0.94 17.51
CA PHE A 197 -8.23 0.44 17.22
C PHE A 197 -7.37 1.43 18.02
N ASN A 198 -6.84 2.46 17.34
CA ASN A 198 -6.02 3.49 17.94
C ASN A 198 -6.65 4.87 17.68
N ILE A 199 -7.13 5.52 18.76
CA ILE A 199 -7.78 6.84 18.70
C ILE A 199 -6.80 7.99 18.39
N GLY A 200 -5.50 7.73 18.33
CA GLY A 200 -4.49 8.68 17.84
C GLY A 200 -4.06 8.43 16.39
N ALA A 201 -4.51 7.34 15.75
CA ALA A 201 -4.11 7.01 14.38
C ALA A 201 -5.02 7.70 13.36
N ALA A 202 -4.42 8.47 12.46
CA ALA A 202 -5.15 9.28 11.47
C ALA A 202 -6.08 8.44 10.56
N PHE A 203 -5.62 7.28 10.08
CA PHE A 203 -6.45 6.38 9.27
C PHE A 203 -7.64 5.83 10.04
N HIS A 204 -7.49 5.56 11.33
CA HIS A 204 -8.56 5.03 12.17
C HIS A 204 -9.60 6.11 12.46
N LEU A 205 -9.16 7.33 12.80
CA LEU A 205 -10.06 8.47 12.98
C LEU A 205 -10.82 8.79 11.68
N HIS A 206 -10.12 8.79 10.54
CA HIS A 206 -10.72 9.02 9.24
C HIS A 206 -11.75 7.93 8.87
N ALA A 207 -11.37 6.66 8.98
CA ALA A 207 -12.26 5.54 8.70
C ALA A 207 -13.50 5.52 9.58
N ALA A 208 -13.34 5.76 10.89
CA ALA A 208 -14.45 5.82 11.84
C ALA A 208 -15.38 7.00 11.55
N ARG A 209 -14.83 8.18 11.23
CA ARG A 209 -15.62 9.37 10.91
C ARG A 209 -16.43 9.21 9.61
N HIS A 210 -15.87 8.52 8.62
CA HIS A 210 -16.46 8.39 7.28
C HIS A 210 -17.13 7.03 7.03
N GLY A 211 -17.25 6.17 8.05
CA GLY A 211 -18.01 4.92 7.95
C GLY A 211 -17.39 3.87 7.01
N PHE A 212 -16.05 3.74 7.02
CA PHE A 212 -15.35 2.78 6.16
C PHE A 212 -15.54 1.32 6.59
N GLY A 213 -16.18 1.08 7.74
CA GLY A 213 -16.42 -0.25 8.29
C GLY A 213 -15.19 -0.82 8.99
N ALA A 214 -15.21 -2.13 9.24
CA ALA A 214 -14.15 -2.82 9.96
C ALA A 214 -12.83 -2.83 9.17
N PRO A 215 -11.66 -2.67 9.80
CA PRO A 215 -10.38 -2.82 9.13
C PRO A 215 -10.18 -4.28 8.69
N LEU A 216 -9.69 -4.48 7.47
CA LEU A 216 -9.44 -5.81 6.90
C LEU A 216 -7.99 -6.26 7.11
N ALA A 217 -7.09 -5.31 7.33
CA ALA A 217 -5.68 -5.54 7.60
C ALA A 217 -5.12 -4.40 8.47
N ALA A 218 -3.98 -4.66 9.10
CA ALA A 218 -3.21 -3.62 9.77
C ALA A 218 -2.76 -2.53 8.77
N SER A 219 -2.47 -1.34 9.28
CA SER A 219 -1.82 -0.28 8.50
C SER A 219 -0.53 -0.79 7.84
N SER A 220 -0.28 -0.39 6.61
CA SER A 220 0.85 -0.90 5.84
C SER A 220 2.17 -0.54 6.52
N PRO A 221 3.05 -1.51 6.83
CA PRO A 221 4.40 -1.20 7.30
C PRO A 221 5.18 -0.48 6.19
N ARG A 222 6.21 0.30 6.53
CA ARG A 222 7.04 1.02 5.53
C ARG A 222 7.54 0.11 4.39
N SER A 223 7.83 -1.17 4.69
CA SER A 223 8.27 -2.16 3.70
C SER A 223 7.20 -2.55 2.67
N ALA A 224 5.93 -2.23 2.93
CA ALA A 224 4.78 -2.53 2.08
C ALA A 224 4.16 -1.26 1.48
N TRP A 225 4.75 -0.08 1.69
CA TRP A 225 4.25 1.14 1.08
C TRP A 225 4.28 1.03 -0.45
N LEU A 226 3.20 1.50 -1.08
CA LEU A 226 3.10 1.46 -2.53
C LEU A 226 4.02 2.50 -3.14
N MET A 227 4.83 2.07 -4.11
CA MET A 227 5.63 2.95 -4.96
C MET A 227 4.87 3.17 -6.26
N VAL A 228 4.36 4.39 -6.46
CA VAL A 228 3.68 4.77 -7.71
C VAL A 228 4.26 6.07 -8.22
N ASN A 229 4.80 6.06 -9.44
CA ASN A 229 5.44 7.23 -10.07
C ASN A 229 6.52 7.88 -9.21
N GLY A 230 7.34 7.07 -8.52
CA GLY A 230 8.42 7.54 -7.64
C GLY A 230 7.97 8.05 -6.26
N ARG A 231 6.67 7.99 -5.97
CA ARG A 231 6.09 8.45 -4.70
C ARG A 231 5.68 7.26 -3.85
N GLN A 232 5.85 7.41 -2.54
CA GLN A 232 5.47 6.41 -1.55
C GLN A 232 4.10 6.71 -0.98
N TYR A 233 3.24 5.69 -0.90
CA TYR A 233 1.93 5.80 -0.29
C TYR A 233 1.79 4.78 0.83
N ASN A 234 1.46 5.29 2.01
CA ASN A 234 1.03 4.48 3.12
C ASN A 234 -0.49 4.35 3.08
N TYR A 235 -1.01 3.19 3.49
CA TYR A 235 -2.44 2.90 3.40
C TYR A 235 -2.89 1.93 4.49
N GLN A 236 -4.21 1.88 4.70
CA GLN A 236 -4.89 0.84 5.46
C GLN A 236 -6.23 0.52 4.79
N HIS A 237 -6.49 -0.79 4.62
CA HIS A 237 -7.71 -1.28 4.01
C HIS A 237 -8.78 -1.51 5.07
N PHE A 238 -9.96 -0.95 4.82
CA PHE A 238 -11.19 -1.16 5.56
C PHE A 238 -12.21 -1.82 4.66
N ALA A 239 -13.28 -2.34 5.25
CA ALA A 239 -14.26 -3.16 4.56
C ALA A 239 -14.87 -2.44 3.35
N ARG A 240 -15.21 -1.15 3.50
CA ARG A 240 -15.81 -0.34 2.42
C ARG A 240 -14.77 0.33 1.54
N ASP A 241 -13.64 0.76 2.10
CA ASP A 241 -12.72 1.69 1.44
C ASP A 241 -11.29 1.59 1.97
N THR A 242 -10.36 2.32 1.36
CA THR A 242 -8.97 2.41 1.77
C THR A 242 -8.63 3.85 2.14
N ALA A 243 -8.15 4.04 3.38
CA ALA A 243 -7.53 5.29 3.81
C ALA A 243 -6.05 5.25 3.44
N PHE A 244 -5.52 6.32 2.87
CA PHE A 244 -4.11 6.39 2.49
C PHE A 244 -3.58 7.83 2.57
N ASN A 245 -2.25 7.97 2.61
CA ASN A 245 -1.59 9.26 2.47
C ASN A 245 -0.24 9.06 1.78
N GLU A 246 0.30 10.13 1.21
CA GLU A 246 1.66 10.09 0.69
C GLU A 246 2.67 10.11 1.85
N GLY A 247 3.59 9.16 1.85
CA GLY A 247 4.65 8.99 2.84
C GLY A 247 4.12 9.08 4.28
N GLU A 248 4.62 10.08 5.02
CA GLU A 248 4.28 10.32 6.44
C GLU A 248 3.42 11.55 6.64
N LYS A 249 2.71 11.99 5.60
CA LYS A 249 1.74 13.09 5.70
C LYS A 249 0.46 12.62 6.39
N TRP A 250 0.55 12.24 7.66
CA TRP A 250 -0.54 11.66 8.44
C TRP A 250 -1.75 12.58 8.63
N SER A 251 -1.59 13.88 8.48
CA SER A 251 -2.72 14.83 8.50
C SER A 251 -3.46 14.90 7.16
N GLU A 252 -2.85 14.43 6.06
CA GLU A 252 -3.36 14.53 4.68
C GLU A 252 -3.99 13.20 4.23
N VAL A 253 -4.86 12.64 5.06
CA VAL A 253 -5.52 11.36 4.75
C VAL A 253 -6.49 11.55 3.59
N GLN A 254 -6.38 10.66 2.61
CA GLN A 254 -7.20 10.57 1.42
C GLN A 254 -7.98 9.25 1.40
N THR A 255 -8.98 9.20 0.52
CA THR A 255 -9.94 8.10 0.38
C THR A 255 -9.87 7.53 -1.03
N LEU A 256 -9.69 6.21 -1.16
CA LEU A 256 -9.59 5.56 -2.47
C LEU A 256 -10.86 5.75 -3.32
N SER A 257 -12.06 5.55 -2.77
CA SER A 257 -13.29 5.68 -3.58
C SER A 257 -13.56 7.09 -4.11
N THR A 258 -13.03 8.12 -3.44
CA THR A 258 -13.06 9.51 -3.93
C THR A 258 -12.20 9.66 -5.18
N LEU A 259 -11.04 9.00 -5.23
CA LEU A 259 -10.18 9.02 -6.42
C LEU A 259 -10.76 8.21 -7.59
N ILE A 260 -11.37 7.06 -7.31
CA ILE A 260 -12.03 6.23 -8.34
C ILE A 260 -13.20 6.99 -8.99
N SER A 261 -13.96 7.79 -8.23
CA SER A 261 -15.04 8.65 -8.76
C SER A 261 -16.05 7.91 -9.67
N GLY A 262 -16.29 6.62 -9.39
CA GLY A 262 -17.23 5.79 -10.17
C GLY A 262 -16.67 5.26 -11.50
N ASN A 263 -15.39 5.48 -11.81
CA ASN A 263 -14.72 4.93 -12.99
C ASN A 263 -13.62 3.95 -12.57
N PHE A 264 -13.60 2.76 -13.18
CA PHE A 264 -12.55 1.80 -12.88
C PHE A 264 -11.14 2.37 -13.15
N PRO A 265 -10.20 2.29 -12.19
CA PRO A 265 -8.91 2.96 -12.32
C PRO A 265 -8.01 2.30 -13.36
N ALA A 266 -7.14 3.09 -13.99
CA ALA A 266 -6.20 2.59 -14.99
C ALA A 266 -4.99 1.90 -14.35
N PRO A 267 -4.42 0.83 -14.95
CA PRO A 267 -3.22 0.18 -14.44
C PRO A 267 -2.06 1.16 -14.22
N GLY A 268 -1.32 1.00 -13.11
CA GLY A 268 -0.18 1.84 -12.77
C GLY A 268 -0.52 3.16 -12.08
N THR A 269 -1.80 3.47 -11.85
CA THR A 269 -2.20 4.58 -10.98
C THR A 269 -2.26 4.16 -9.52
N VAL A 270 -2.25 5.14 -8.60
CA VAL A 270 -2.29 4.86 -7.15
C VAL A 270 -3.61 4.19 -6.76
N GLU A 271 -4.71 4.59 -7.41
CA GLU A 271 -6.04 4.02 -7.22
C GLU A 271 -6.08 2.55 -7.61
N PHE A 272 -5.47 2.19 -8.75
CA PHE A 272 -5.45 0.81 -9.22
C PHE A 272 -4.62 -0.09 -8.31
N GLU A 273 -3.43 0.36 -7.88
CA GLU A 273 -2.59 -0.45 -7.00
C GLU A 273 -3.18 -0.57 -5.58
N LEU A 274 -3.81 0.49 -5.06
CA LEU A 274 -4.55 0.44 -3.80
C LEU A 274 -5.77 -0.49 -3.89
N LEU A 275 -6.53 -0.42 -4.99
CA LEU A 275 -7.67 -1.32 -5.25
C LEU A 275 -7.21 -2.78 -5.33
N LYS A 276 -6.15 -3.07 -6.08
CA LYS A 276 -5.56 -4.41 -6.16
C LYS A 276 -5.08 -4.91 -4.80
N SER A 277 -4.44 -4.05 -4.00
CA SER A 277 -3.99 -4.39 -2.65
C SER A 277 -5.16 -4.67 -1.70
N SER A 278 -6.27 -3.92 -1.81
CA SER A 278 -7.45 -4.14 -0.97
C SER A 278 -8.08 -5.51 -1.23
N TYR A 279 -8.04 -5.99 -2.47
CA TYR A 279 -8.50 -7.34 -2.83
C TYR A 279 -7.69 -8.43 -2.13
N ALA A 280 -6.36 -8.30 -2.11
CA ALA A 280 -5.52 -9.24 -1.39
C ALA A 280 -5.81 -9.25 0.12
N ALA A 281 -6.06 -8.08 0.72
CA ALA A 281 -6.34 -7.94 2.14
C ALA A 281 -7.65 -8.61 2.56
N GLY A 282 -8.74 -8.41 1.81
CA GLY A 282 -10.04 -9.03 2.12
C GLY A 282 -10.02 -10.56 2.04
N ILE A 283 -9.34 -11.12 1.03
CA ILE A 283 -9.13 -12.56 0.86
C ILE A 283 -8.29 -13.15 2.00
N SER A 284 -7.19 -12.50 2.38
CA SER A 284 -6.27 -13.02 3.40
C SER A 284 -6.92 -13.22 4.77
N GLY A 285 -7.94 -12.42 5.12
CA GLY A 285 -8.65 -12.50 6.39
C GLY A 285 -9.82 -13.49 6.40
N SER A 286 -10.10 -14.16 5.29
CA SER A 286 -11.34 -14.92 5.08
C SER A 286 -11.08 -16.42 4.93
N LYS A 287 -11.96 -17.25 5.51
CA LYS A 287 -11.84 -18.72 5.49
C LYS A 287 -13.21 -19.40 5.40
N PRO A 288 -13.41 -20.40 4.53
CA PRO A 288 -12.47 -20.87 3.51
C PRO A 288 -12.34 -19.89 2.33
N THR A 289 -11.19 -19.91 1.66
CA THR A 289 -10.99 -19.19 0.39
C THR A 289 -11.41 -20.08 -0.78
N THR A 290 -12.68 -19.97 -1.18
CA THR A 290 -13.24 -20.69 -2.32
C THR A 290 -13.05 -19.92 -3.62
N GLY A 291 -12.71 -20.61 -4.72
CA GLY A 291 -12.70 -20.04 -6.07
C GLY A 291 -11.42 -19.31 -6.48
N ASN A 292 -11.52 -18.54 -7.57
CA ASN A 292 -10.43 -17.73 -8.10
C ASN A 292 -10.25 -16.45 -7.28
N ILE A 293 -9.13 -16.36 -6.56
CA ILE A 293 -8.81 -15.26 -5.65
C ILE A 293 -7.98 -14.13 -6.28
N GLN A 294 -7.64 -14.24 -7.57
CA GLN A 294 -6.79 -13.26 -8.24
C GLN A 294 -7.57 -12.01 -8.61
N PHE A 295 -6.92 -10.85 -8.57
CA PHE A 295 -7.50 -9.59 -9.04
C PHE A 295 -7.48 -9.52 -10.57
N HIS A 296 -8.67 -9.51 -11.18
CA HIS A 296 -8.88 -9.39 -12.63
C HIS A 296 -9.58 -8.05 -12.97
N PRO A 297 -8.87 -7.05 -13.51
CA PRO A 297 -9.48 -5.74 -13.80
C PRO A 297 -10.48 -5.77 -14.96
N GLY A 298 -10.45 -6.82 -15.79
CA GLY A 298 -11.41 -7.01 -16.88
C GLY A 298 -12.71 -7.70 -16.47
N TRP A 299 -12.84 -8.19 -15.22
CA TRP A 299 -14.02 -8.94 -14.78
C TRP A 299 -15.13 -8.02 -14.29
N SER A 300 -16.36 -8.29 -14.73
CA SER A 300 -17.55 -7.48 -14.41
C SER A 300 -17.79 -7.35 -12.90
N PHE A 301 -17.59 -8.42 -12.11
CA PHE A 301 -17.70 -8.36 -10.64
C PHE A 301 -16.74 -7.33 -10.03
N HIS A 302 -15.48 -7.33 -10.48
CA HIS A 302 -14.47 -6.45 -9.91
C HIS A 302 -14.70 -4.99 -10.31
N ARG A 303 -15.15 -4.77 -11.56
CA ARG A 303 -15.49 -3.43 -12.04
C ARG A 303 -16.69 -2.87 -11.28
N LEU A 304 -17.78 -3.64 -11.22
CA LEU A 304 -18.99 -3.22 -10.51
C LEU A 304 -18.73 -2.98 -9.03
N ALA A 305 -17.95 -3.84 -8.36
CA ALA A 305 -17.62 -3.67 -6.95
C ALA A 305 -16.83 -2.37 -6.69
N ALA A 306 -15.89 -2.01 -7.56
CA ALA A 306 -15.15 -0.76 -7.45
C ALA A 306 -16.05 0.47 -7.72
N GLU A 307 -16.88 0.41 -8.77
CA GLU A 307 -17.76 1.49 -9.19
C GLU A 307 -18.88 1.76 -8.17
N GLN A 308 -19.46 0.70 -7.58
CA GLN A 308 -20.51 0.79 -6.56
C GLN A 308 -19.98 0.83 -5.12
N ARG A 309 -18.66 0.87 -4.92
CA ARG A 309 -18.02 0.92 -3.59
C ARG A 309 -18.45 -0.23 -2.67
N LEU A 310 -18.53 -1.45 -3.21
CA LEU A 310 -18.87 -2.66 -2.46
C LEU A 310 -17.72 -3.16 -1.59
N GLY A 311 -16.55 -2.50 -1.64
CA GLY A 311 -15.40 -2.86 -0.81
C GLY A 311 -14.65 -4.09 -1.32
N ALA A 312 -13.78 -4.64 -0.48
CA ALA A 312 -12.92 -5.76 -0.87
C ALA A 312 -13.71 -7.09 -0.96
N PRO A 313 -13.27 -8.04 -1.82
CA PRO A 313 -13.78 -9.41 -1.80
C PRO A 313 -13.42 -10.16 -0.51
N LEU A 314 -14.34 -10.99 -0.04
CA LEU A 314 -14.14 -11.94 1.06
C LEU A 314 -14.04 -13.39 0.55
N SER A 315 -14.33 -13.62 -0.73
CA SER A 315 -14.12 -14.91 -1.40
C SER A 315 -13.47 -14.72 -2.77
N GLY A 316 -12.94 -15.80 -3.34
CA GLY A 316 -12.71 -15.84 -4.78
C GLY A 316 -14.02 -15.92 -5.57
N SER A 317 -13.92 -15.93 -6.90
CA SER A 317 -15.05 -16.20 -7.79
C SER A 317 -15.20 -17.71 -8.05
N TYR A 318 -16.39 -18.26 -7.84
CA TYR A 318 -16.68 -19.68 -8.01
C TYR A 318 -18.13 -19.94 -8.44
N ARG A 319 -18.44 -21.20 -8.74
CA ARG A 319 -19.76 -21.63 -9.20
C ARG A 319 -20.54 -22.34 -8.10
N ILE A 320 -21.86 -22.14 -8.13
CA ILE A 320 -22.84 -22.92 -7.36
C ILE A 320 -23.95 -23.42 -8.29
N THR A 321 -24.68 -24.43 -7.83
CA THR A 321 -25.90 -24.91 -8.49
C THR A 321 -27.06 -24.78 -7.53
N VAL A 322 -28.16 -24.15 -7.96
CA VAL A 322 -29.39 -24.00 -7.18
C VAL A 322 -30.56 -24.42 -8.05
N ALA A 323 -31.35 -25.39 -7.59
CA ALA A 323 -32.51 -25.91 -8.33
C ALA A 323 -32.21 -26.25 -9.80
N GLY A 324 -31.05 -26.85 -10.08
CA GLY A 324 -30.61 -27.25 -11.42
C GLY A 324 -30.03 -26.12 -12.29
N SER A 325 -30.05 -24.87 -11.83
CA SER A 325 -29.45 -23.72 -12.53
C SER A 325 -28.06 -23.40 -11.96
N GLN A 326 -27.11 -23.05 -12.83
CA GLN A 326 -25.75 -22.67 -12.43
C GLN A 326 -25.61 -21.15 -12.29
N TYR A 327 -24.81 -20.74 -11.31
CA TYR A 327 -24.48 -19.33 -11.07
C TYR A 327 -22.99 -19.20 -10.77
N SER A 328 -22.35 -18.16 -11.30
CA SER A 328 -21.04 -17.71 -10.82
C SER A 328 -21.26 -16.61 -9.79
N LEU A 329 -20.50 -16.61 -8.70
CA LEU A 329 -20.63 -15.59 -7.66
C LEU A 329 -19.31 -15.24 -7.01
N GLN A 330 -19.30 -14.10 -6.32
CA GLN A 330 -18.23 -13.66 -5.44
C GLN A 330 -18.79 -12.80 -4.30
N VAL A 331 -18.34 -13.08 -3.08
CA VAL A 331 -18.73 -12.33 -1.88
C VAL A 331 -17.81 -11.12 -1.73
N PHE A 332 -18.38 -9.92 -1.67
CA PHE A 332 -17.70 -8.68 -1.29
C PHE A 332 -18.15 -8.22 0.09
N CYS A 333 -17.39 -7.32 0.70
CA CYS A 333 -17.73 -6.73 1.99
C CYS A 333 -19.13 -6.10 1.99
N GLY A 334 -19.51 -5.39 0.93
CA GLY A 334 -20.79 -4.69 0.85
C GLY A 334 -21.96 -5.55 0.37
N ASP A 335 -21.72 -6.51 -0.52
CA ASP A 335 -22.76 -7.37 -1.09
C ASP A 335 -22.17 -8.62 -1.75
N THR A 336 -23.01 -9.61 -2.06
CA THR A 336 -22.62 -10.76 -2.87
C THR A 336 -23.08 -10.55 -4.31
N LEU A 337 -22.13 -10.57 -5.24
CA LEU A 337 -22.36 -10.45 -6.67
C LEU A 337 -22.52 -11.82 -7.30
N TYR A 338 -23.43 -11.95 -8.26
CA TYR A 338 -23.58 -13.18 -9.03
C TYR A 338 -24.05 -12.94 -10.47
N THR A 339 -23.79 -13.91 -11.33
CA THR A 339 -24.24 -13.97 -12.73
C THR A 339 -24.83 -15.35 -13.01
N PRO A 340 -26.05 -15.45 -13.56
CA PRO A 340 -26.58 -16.72 -14.06
C PRO A 340 -25.71 -17.29 -15.19
N VAL A 341 -25.35 -18.57 -15.12
CA VAL A 341 -24.53 -19.24 -16.13
C VAL A 341 -25.45 -20.00 -17.10
N ALA A 342 -25.35 -19.67 -18.39
CA ALA A 342 -26.15 -20.32 -19.43
C ALA A 342 -25.62 -21.72 -19.74
N ASN A 343 -26.47 -22.56 -20.34
CA ASN A 343 -26.07 -23.84 -20.92
C ASN A 343 -26.36 -23.87 -22.43
N PRO A 344 -25.35 -23.94 -23.32
CA PRO A 344 -23.92 -23.99 -23.02
C PRO A 344 -23.37 -22.65 -22.49
N GLU A 345 -22.27 -22.72 -21.74
CA GLU A 345 -21.64 -21.55 -21.06
C GLU A 345 -21.28 -20.41 -22.03
N THR A 346 -20.99 -20.73 -23.29
CA THR A 346 -20.70 -19.75 -24.34
C THR A 346 -21.83 -18.74 -24.58
N LYS A 347 -23.05 -19.02 -24.09
CA LYS A 347 -24.20 -18.11 -24.14
C LYS A 347 -24.37 -17.27 -22.87
N THR A 348 -23.45 -17.35 -21.92
CA THR A 348 -23.53 -16.59 -20.66
C THR A 348 -23.29 -15.10 -20.93
N ASP A 349 -24.22 -14.26 -20.50
CA ASP A 349 -24.00 -12.82 -20.45
C ASP A 349 -23.23 -12.47 -19.16
N TRP A 350 -21.91 -12.37 -19.28
CA TRP A 350 -21.03 -12.00 -18.17
C TRP A 350 -21.16 -10.54 -17.73
N SER A 351 -21.93 -9.73 -18.45
CA SER A 351 -22.26 -8.35 -18.04
C SER A 351 -23.49 -8.28 -17.13
N ASP A 352 -24.34 -9.33 -17.11
CA ASP A 352 -25.48 -9.47 -16.19
C ASP A 352 -24.99 -9.81 -14.77
N VAL A 353 -24.51 -8.81 -14.07
CA VAL A 353 -24.11 -8.90 -12.66
C VAL A 353 -25.23 -8.41 -11.77
N ARG A 354 -25.67 -9.27 -10.86
CA ARG A 354 -26.78 -9.04 -9.93
C ARG A 354 -26.30 -9.05 -8.48
N LEU A 355 -27.03 -8.37 -7.61
CA LEU A 355 -26.71 -8.22 -6.19
C LEU A 355 -27.66 -9.06 -5.33
N LEU A 356 -27.11 -9.75 -4.33
CA LEU A 356 -27.89 -10.49 -3.33
C LEU A 356 -28.90 -9.57 -2.63
N SER A 357 -28.51 -8.36 -2.23
CA SER A 357 -29.42 -7.42 -1.54
C SER A 357 -30.72 -7.12 -2.29
N THR A 358 -30.69 -7.19 -3.63
CA THR A 358 -31.84 -6.94 -4.52
C THR A 358 -32.50 -8.21 -5.06
N THR A 359 -31.96 -9.38 -4.73
CA THR A 359 -32.48 -10.66 -5.26
C THR A 359 -33.82 -10.98 -4.60
N PRO A 360 -34.89 -11.35 -5.35
CA PRO A 360 -36.18 -11.71 -4.76
C PRO A 360 -36.09 -12.91 -3.79
N GLU A 361 -37.07 -13.05 -2.91
CA GLU A 361 -37.16 -14.21 -2.01
C GLU A 361 -37.27 -15.52 -2.80
N GLY A 362 -36.58 -16.55 -2.33
CA GLY A 362 -36.56 -17.87 -2.95
C GLY A 362 -35.26 -18.64 -2.69
N PRO A 363 -35.14 -19.87 -3.23
CA PRO A 363 -34.01 -20.77 -2.96
C PRO A 363 -32.65 -20.17 -3.32
N LEU A 364 -32.58 -19.36 -4.38
CA LEU A 364 -31.35 -18.68 -4.77
C LEU A 364 -30.91 -17.65 -3.72
N ARG A 365 -31.84 -16.81 -3.23
CA ARG A 365 -31.53 -15.81 -2.20
C ARG A 365 -31.03 -16.46 -0.92
N GLU A 366 -31.68 -17.55 -0.49
CA GLU A 366 -31.24 -18.32 0.68
C GLU A 366 -29.85 -18.92 0.48
N GLN A 367 -29.58 -19.54 -0.68
CA GLN A 367 -28.26 -20.08 -0.96
C GLN A 367 -27.19 -18.99 -1.00
N LEU A 368 -27.47 -17.84 -1.63
CA LEU A 368 -26.52 -16.71 -1.67
C LEU A 368 -26.21 -16.17 -0.27
N TRP A 369 -27.18 -16.15 0.65
CA TRP A 369 -26.92 -15.84 2.06
C TRP A 369 -26.01 -16.88 2.72
N ILE A 370 -26.24 -18.17 2.49
CA ILE A 370 -25.33 -19.23 2.95
C ILE A 370 -23.91 -18.99 2.46
N GLU A 371 -23.73 -18.70 1.16
CA GLU A 371 -22.42 -18.38 0.57
C GLU A 371 -21.80 -17.11 1.18
N THR A 372 -22.59 -16.09 1.49
CA THR A 372 -22.15 -14.83 2.10
C THR A 372 -21.59 -15.01 3.51
N TYR A 373 -22.07 -16.01 4.25
CA TYR A 373 -21.62 -16.31 5.62
C TYR A 373 -20.40 -17.24 5.67
N LYS A 374 -20.11 -18.01 4.61
CA LYS A 374 -18.96 -18.91 4.57
C LYS A 374 -17.62 -18.24 4.90
N PRO A 375 -17.27 -17.05 4.38
CA PRO A 375 -15.96 -16.42 4.62
C PRO A 375 -15.61 -16.12 6.09
N CYS A 376 -16.61 -15.98 6.97
CA CYS A 376 -16.39 -15.79 8.40
C CYS A 376 -16.49 -17.10 9.21
N GLY A 377 -16.72 -18.24 8.55
CA GLY A 377 -16.83 -19.55 9.17
C GLY A 377 -18.11 -19.77 9.98
N SER A 378 -19.13 -18.91 9.83
CA SER A 378 -20.41 -19.04 10.53
C SER A 378 -21.51 -19.58 9.62
N ALA A 379 -22.50 -20.26 10.19
CA ALA A 379 -23.69 -20.67 9.45
C ALA A 379 -24.67 -19.50 9.28
N TYR A 380 -25.28 -19.42 8.10
CA TYR A 380 -26.45 -18.57 7.90
C TYR A 380 -27.65 -19.15 8.65
N ASN A 381 -28.40 -18.29 9.33
CA ASN A 381 -29.62 -18.61 10.05
C ASN A 381 -30.63 -17.48 9.86
N ALA A 382 -31.61 -17.71 8.98
CA ALA A 382 -32.66 -16.73 8.65
C ALA A 382 -33.51 -16.29 9.86
N ALA A 383 -33.58 -17.09 10.93
CA ALA A 383 -34.29 -16.77 12.16
C ALA A 383 -33.46 -15.96 13.17
N SER A 384 -32.17 -15.74 12.89
CA SER A 384 -31.30 -14.99 13.80
C SER A 384 -31.66 -13.50 13.81
N PRO A 385 -31.97 -12.90 14.99
CA PRO A 385 -32.26 -11.47 15.09
C PRO A 385 -31.10 -10.58 14.61
N PHE A 386 -29.86 -11.00 14.83
CA PHE A 386 -28.66 -10.30 14.35
C PHE A 386 -28.59 -10.30 12.82
N GLN A 387 -28.81 -11.45 12.19
CA GLN A 387 -28.72 -11.57 10.73
C GLN A 387 -29.87 -10.83 10.03
N GLN A 388 -31.08 -10.89 10.60
CA GLN A 388 -32.22 -10.10 10.12
C GLN A 388 -31.97 -8.59 10.24
N ALA A 389 -31.47 -8.13 11.40
CA ALA A 389 -31.13 -6.72 11.61
C ALA A 389 -30.02 -6.26 10.64
N ALA A 390 -29.01 -7.10 10.40
CA ALA A 390 -27.94 -6.80 9.46
C ALA A 390 -28.43 -6.68 8.01
N ALA A 391 -29.26 -7.62 7.57
CA ALA A 391 -29.84 -7.61 6.23
C ALA A 391 -30.76 -6.39 6.02
N ALA A 392 -31.61 -6.07 7.00
CA ALA A 392 -32.47 -4.89 6.96
C ALA A 392 -31.68 -3.58 6.90
N ALA A 393 -30.57 -3.52 7.65
CA ALA A 393 -29.69 -2.35 7.71
C ALA A 393 -28.70 -2.25 6.53
N ARG A 394 -28.60 -3.28 5.68
CA ARG A 394 -27.63 -3.38 4.57
C ARG A 394 -26.19 -3.10 4.99
N ILE A 395 -25.75 -3.71 6.10
CA ILE A 395 -24.40 -3.49 6.68
C ILE A 395 -23.34 -4.46 6.16
N GLY A 396 -23.60 -5.10 5.02
CA GLY A 396 -22.65 -5.95 4.33
C GLY A 396 -22.50 -7.36 4.90
N ALA A 397 -21.49 -8.08 4.42
CA ALA A 397 -21.20 -9.45 4.81
C ALA A 397 -20.65 -9.55 6.25
N PRO A 398 -20.93 -10.63 6.98
CA PRO A 398 -20.38 -10.85 8.32
C PRO A 398 -18.86 -11.08 8.27
N LEU A 399 -18.14 -10.55 9.24
CA LEU A 399 -16.71 -10.78 9.42
C LEU A 399 -16.40 -11.67 10.62
N SER A 400 -17.38 -11.89 11.50
CA SER A 400 -17.29 -12.78 12.66
C SER A 400 -18.58 -13.58 12.90
N ALA A 401 -18.47 -14.61 13.73
CA ALA A 401 -19.62 -15.16 14.45
C ALA A 401 -20.14 -14.17 15.50
N ALA A 402 -21.34 -14.39 16.01
CA ALA A 402 -21.80 -13.73 17.21
C ALA A 402 -21.03 -14.27 18.42
N VAL A 403 -20.47 -13.37 19.23
CA VAL A 403 -19.65 -13.71 20.41
C VAL A 403 -20.18 -12.98 21.64
N GLN A 404 -19.99 -13.58 22.81
CA GLN A 404 -20.30 -12.92 24.08
C GLN A 404 -19.05 -12.27 24.64
N LYS A 405 -19.16 -11.00 25.05
CA LYS A 405 -18.10 -10.24 25.71
C LYS A 405 -18.63 -9.50 26.92
N VAL A 406 -17.85 -9.45 27.99
CA VAL A 406 -18.18 -8.68 29.19
C VAL A 406 -17.67 -7.25 29.02
N TYR A 407 -18.56 -6.28 29.15
CA TYR A 407 -18.24 -4.85 29.16
C TYR A 407 -18.94 -4.20 30.36
N GLU A 408 -18.16 -3.57 31.25
CA GLU A 408 -18.65 -2.95 32.49
C GLU A 408 -19.55 -3.89 33.33
N GLY A 409 -19.20 -5.18 33.37
CA GLY A 409 -19.97 -6.21 34.10
C GLY A 409 -21.23 -6.71 33.39
N ILE A 410 -21.54 -6.21 32.19
CA ILE A 410 -22.66 -6.67 31.35
C ILE A 410 -22.14 -7.58 30.24
N THR A 411 -22.72 -8.77 30.11
CA THR A 411 -22.44 -9.67 28.97
C THR A 411 -23.20 -9.21 27.73
N LEU A 412 -22.50 -8.61 26.79
CA LEU A 412 -23.01 -8.23 25.48
C LEU A 412 -22.86 -9.39 24.49
N THR A 413 -23.85 -9.61 23.64
CA THR A 413 -23.67 -10.37 22.40
C THR A 413 -23.26 -9.41 21.30
N ILE A 414 -22.20 -9.70 20.57
CA ILE A 414 -21.60 -8.82 19.55
C ILE A 414 -21.39 -9.61 18.27
N GLN A 415 -21.68 -9.01 17.12
CA GLN A 415 -21.31 -9.56 15.82
C GLN A 415 -20.79 -8.45 14.90
N VAL A 416 -19.61 -8.67 14.33
CA VAL A 416 -18.96 -7.73 13.42
C VAL A 416 -19.41 -8.04 11.99
N PHE A 417 -20.01 -7.04 11.34
CA PHE A 417 -20.25 -7.04 9.90
C PHE A 417 -19.27 -6.09 9.24
N ALA A 418 -19.15 -6.21 7.91
CA ALA A 418 -18.24 -5.41 7.11
C ALA A 418 -18.40 -3.90 7.40
N LEU A 419 -19.64 -3.41 7.39
CA LEU A 419 -19.91 -1.97 7.39
C LEU A 419 -20.35 -1.42 8.76
N ASP A 420 -20.63 -2.28 9.75
CA ASP A 420 -21.06 -1.91 11.10
C ASP A 420 -20.93 -3.09 12.08
N THR A 421 -21.02 -2.80 13.38
CA THR A 421 -21.04 -3.82 14.44
C THR A 421 -22.41 -3.83 15.09
N LEU A 422 -23.00 -5.01 15.21
CA LEU A 422 -24.22 -5.21 15.99
C LEU A 422 -23.87 -5.62 17.42
N TYR A 423 -24.66 -5.12 18.37
CA TYR A 423 -24.56 -5.53 19.77
C TYR A 423 -25.95 -5.69 20.39
N GLN A 424 -26.05 -6.53 21.42
CA GLN A 424 -27.27 -6.77 22.17
C GLN A 424 -26.95 -6.95 23.65
N MET A 425 -27.63 -6.19 24.51
CA MET A 425 -27.63 -6.38 25.97
C MET A 425 -28.54 -7.55 26.36
N PRO A 426 -28.34 -8.21 27.52
CA PRO A 426 -29.21 -9.27 27.99
C PRO A 426 -30.69 -8.83 28.01
N GLY A 427 -31.54 -9.55 27.28
CA GLY A 427 -32.98 -9.24 27.17
C GLY A 427 -33.34 -7.97 26.39
N GLY A 428 -32.37 -7.24 25.83
CA GLY A 428 -32.57 -6.02 25.04
C GLY A 428 -32.68 -6.25 23.53
N PRO A 429 -33.00 -5.23 22.73
CA PRO A 429 -33.00 -5.32 21.27
C PRO A 429 -31.58 -5.35 20.70
N VAL A 430 -31.44 -5.84 19.46
CA VAL A 430 -30.21 -5.72 18.68
C VAL A 430 -30.06 -4.26 18.23
N LYS A 431 -28.90 -3.66 18.52
CA LYS A 431 -28.57 -2.26 18.21
C LYS A 431 -27.30 -2.17 17.36
N ARG A 432 -27.07 -1.01 16.74
CA ARG A 432 -25.92 -0.75 15.86
C ARG A 432 -24.90 0.15 16.54
N GLN A 433 -23.61 -0.19 16.41
CA GLN A 433 -22.51 0.66 16.88
C GLN A 433 -22.57 2.05 16.22
N SER A 434 -22.92 2.13 14.93
CA SER A 434 -23.07 3.41 14.21
C SER A 434 -24.13 4.37 14.78
N GLN A 435 -25.02 3.90 15.66
CA GLN A 435 -26.05 4.73 16.31
C GLN A 435 -25.58 5.31 17.66
N LEU A 436 -24.41 4.92 18.15
CA LEU A 436 -23.83 5.44 19.38
C LEU A 436 -23.18 6.81 19.15
N ALA A 437 -23.16 7.65 20.18
CA ALA A 437 -22.39 8.89 20.17
C ALA A 437 -20.89 8.61 19.92
N LEU A 438 -20.33 9.29 18.92
CA LEU A 438 -18.91 9.18 18.58
C LEU A 438 -18.03 9.87 19.65
N PRO A 439 -16.87 9.30 20.00
CA PRO A 439 -15.88 10.01 20.81
C PRO A 439 -15.45 11.33 20.15
N PRO A 440 -15.18 12.40 20.92
CA PRO A 440 -14.84 13.71 20.36
C PRO A 440 -13.70 13.70 19.32
N PRO A 441 -12.58 12.97 19.51
CA PRO A 441 -11.51 12.91 18.51
C PRO A 441 -11.97 12.37 17.14
N VAL A 442 -12.94 11.45 17.13
CA VAL A 442 -13.52 10.89 15.91
C VAL A 442 -14.51 11.89 15.31
N ALA A 443 -15.43 12.42 16.12
CA ALA A 443 -16.46 13.34 15.66
C ALA A 443 -15.88 14.63 15.05
N GLN A 444 -14.77 15.12 15.61
CA GLN A 444 -14.08 16.34 15.22
C GLN A 444 -13.00 16.13 14.16
N TRP A 445 -12.70 14.88 13.78
CA TRP A 445 -11.67 14.59 12.80
C TRP A 445 -11.97 15.24 11.45
N THR A 446 -11.02 16.02 10.96
CA THR A 446 -11.03 16.59 9.61
C THR A 446 -9.62 16.46 9.04
N PRO A 447 -9.42 15.73 7.92
CA PRO A 447 -8.11 15.68 7.30
C PRO A 447 -7.74 17.05 6.73
N LYS A 448 -6.46 17.41 6.77
CA LYS A 448 -5.96 18.51 5.97
C LYS A 448 -6.14 18.16 4.49
N PRO A 449 -6.46 19.14 3.62
CA PRO A 449 -6.40 18.93 2.19
C PRO A 449 -5.05 18.33 1.84
N ALA A 450 -5.07 17.25 1.05
CA ALA A 450 -3.83 16.69 0.54
C ALA A 450 -3.11 17.80 -0.24
N THR A 451 -1.86 18.04 0.11
CA THR A 451 -1.02 18.98 -0.60
C THR A 451 -0.97 18.47 -2.04
N PRO A 452 -1.55 19.21 -3.00
CA PRO A 452 -1.44 18.83 -4.40
C PRO A 452 0.05 18.64 -4.70
N PRO A 453 0.41 17.76 -5.64
CA PRO A 453 1.75 17.81 -6.20
C PRO A 453 2.10 19.29 -6.49
N PRO A 454 3.36 19.75 -6.32
CA PRO A 454 3.76 21.00 -6.93
C PRO A 454 3.24 20.97 -8.37
N VAL A 455 2.50 22.02 -8.76
CA VAL A 455 1.85 22.10 -10.07
C VAL A 455 2.94 22.03 -11.13
N ILE A 456 3.16 20.83 -11.64
CA ILE A 456 3.48 20.62 -13.03
C ILE A 456 2.09 20.60 -13.67
N GLU A 457 1.76 21.60 -14.47
CA GLU A 457 0.46 21.76 -15.11
C GLU A 457 -0.07 20.40 -15.58
N SER A 458 -1.30 20.06 -15.15
CA SER A 458 -1.95 18.84 -15.62
C SER A 458 -2.05 18.92 -17.14
N PRO A 459 -1.50 17.94 -17.87
CA PRO A 459 -1.55 18.00 -19.31
C PRO A 459 -3.00 17.70 -19.69
N VAL A 460 -3.59 18.63 -20.44
CA VAL A 460 -4.99 18.62 -20.88
C VAL A 460 -5.34 17.24 -21.44
N THR A 461 -6.25 16.52 -20.80
CA THR A 461 -6.89 15.31 -21.34
C THR A 461 -7.78 15.70 -22.51
N ARG A 462 -7.17 15.94 -23.69
CA ARG A 462 -7.91 15.82 -24.94
C ARG A 462 -8.07 14.34 -25.23
N SER A 463 -9.32 13.88 -25.14
CA SER A 463 -9.76 12.65 -25.79
C SER A 463 -9.34 12.74 -27.26
N VAL A 464 -8.34 11.97 -27.68
CA VAL A 464 -8.09 11.79 -29.11
C VAL A 464 -9.12 10.78 -29.59
N THR A 465 -10.28 11.30 -29.97
CA THR A 465 -11.15 10.60 -30.91
C THR A 465 -10.34 10.44 -32.19
N VAL A 466 -10.11 9.20 -32.63
CA VAL A 466 -9.57 8.96 -33.98
C VAL A 466 -10.45 9.75 -34.95
N PRO A 467 -9.90 10.67 -35.76
CA PRO A 467 -10.70 11.37 -36.76
C PRO A 467 -11.41 10.34 -37.63
N ALA A 468 -12.71 10.51 -37.89
CA ALA A 468 -13.41 9.68 -38.86
C ALA A 468 -12.65 9.76 -40.20
N GLY A 469 -11.94 8.68 -40.58
CA GLY A 469 -11.02 8.65 -41.73
C GLY A 469 -9.55 8.31 -41.45
N GLY A 470 -9.13 8.13 -40.19
CA GLY A 470 -7.75 7.80 -39.81
C GLY A 470 -6.84 9.04 -39.70
N PHE A 471 -5.54 8.84 -39.44
CA PHE A 471 -4.56 9.93 -39.41
C PHE A 471 -4.22 10.37 -40.84
N PRO A 472 -4.56 11.59 -41.27
CA PRO A 472 -4.26 12.04 -42.63
C PRO A 472 -2.75 12.12 -42.83
N MET A 473 -2.26 11.46 -43.87
CA MET A 473 -0.85 11.54 -44.28
C MET A 473 -0.53 12.97 -44.76
N PRO A 474 0.67 13.52 -44.46
CA PRO A 474 1.04 14.87 -44.86
C PRO A 474 1.11 14.98 -46.39
N PRO A 475 0.78 16.16 -46.95
CA PRO A 475 0.84 16.40 -48.39
C PRO A 475 2.27 16.26 -48.93
N GLY A 476 2.38 15.97 -50.23
CA GLY A 476 3.65 15.85 -50.93
C GLY A 476 3.80 14.54 -51.68
N ASP A 477 4.89 14.43 -52.46
CA ASP A 477 5.22 13.24 -53.22
C ASP A 477 5.76 12.13 -52.30
N ARG A 478 4.94 11.10 -52.05
CA ARG A 478 5.30 9.94 -51.22
C ARG A 478 6.46 9.11 -51.76
N GLN A 479 6.81 9.26 -53.04
CA GLN A 479 7.98 8.60 -53.63
C GLN A 479 9.27 9.37 -53.38
N SER A 480 9.19 10.64 -52.95
CA SER A 480 10.34 11.48 -52.70
C SER A 480 11.08 11.10 -51.42
N ALA A 481 12.42 11.17 -51.46
CA ALA A 481 13.26 11.06 -50.28
C ALA A 481 13.01 12.17 -49.24
N ALA A 482 12.35 13.26 -49.63
CA ALA A 482 11.95 14.36 -48.75
C ALA A 482 10.61 14.13 -48.02
N TRP A 483 9.88 13.05 -48.33
CA TRP A 483 8.59 12.75 -47.69
C TRP A 483 8.75 11.75 -46.52
N PRO A 484 8.13 11.95 -45.34
CA PRO A 484 7.27 13.06 -44.99
C PRO A 484 8.08 14.35 -44.78
N PRO A 485 7.51 15.54 -45.07
CA PRO A 485 8.16 16.79 -44.72
C PRO A 485 8.35 16.92 -43.19
N PRO A 486 9.38 17.64 -42.71
CA PRO A 486 9.53 17.94 -41.30
C PRO A 486 8.27 18.61 -40.74
N PRO A 487 7.80 18.25 -39.53
CA PRO A 487 6.66 18.93 -38.93
C PRO A 487 6.93 20.43 -38.78
N ALA A 488 5.94 21.26 -39.14
CA ALA A 488 6.12 22.72 -39.13
C ALA A 488 6.38 23.27 -37.71
N THR A 489 5.72 22.70 -36.70
CA THR A 489 5.71 23.22 -35.31
C THR A 489 6.52 22.38 -34.32
N LEU A 490 6.90 21.16 -34.67
CA LEU A 490 7.68 20.27 -33.80
C LEU A 490 9.17 20.41 -34.11
N LYS A 491 10.00 20.55 -33.08
CA LYS A 491 11.47 20.65 -33.20
C LYS A 491 12.13 19.61 -32.28
N PRO A 492 13.30 19.07 -32.65
CA PRO A 492 14.00 18.11 -31.81
C PRO A 492 14.65 18.76 -30.60
N LEU A 493 14.98 17.94 -29.60
CA LEU A 493 15.68 18.39 -28.40
C LEU A 493 17.18 18.24 -28.59
N VAL A 494 17.84 19.35 -28.86
CA VAL A 494 19.24 19.36 -29.30
C VAL A 494 20.21 19.63 -28.15
N SER A 495 19.81 20.36 -27.10
CA SER A 495 20.68 20.66 -25.95
C SER A 495 20.37 19.85 -24.69
N ALA A 496 21.35 19.73 -23.81
CA ALA A 496 21.18 19.16 -22.48
C ALA A 496 20.13 19.91 -21.69
N ALA A 497 20.16 21.24 -21.71
CA ALA A 497 19.22 22.07 -20.97
C ALA A 497 17.77 21.78 -21.38
N GLN A 498 17.50 21.60 -22.68
CA GLN A 498 16.16 21.23 -23.18
C GLN A 498 15.72 19.86 -22.65
N ARG A 499 16.59 18.85 -22.73
CA ARG A 499 16.29 17.49 -22.24
C ARG A 499 16.09 17.46 -20.73
N GLN A 500 17.00 18.07 -19.98
CA GLN A 500 16.96 18.12 -18.52
C GLN A 500 15.78 18.94 -17.98
N ALA A 501 15.34 19.98 -18.69
CA ALA A 501 14.15 20.73 -18.33
C ALA A 501 12.87 19.85 -18.39
N MET A 502 12.80 18.91 -19.33
CA MET A 502 11.65 18.01 -19.46
C MET A 502 11.77 16.72 -18.66
N PHE A 503 12.98 16.16 -18.55
CA PHE A 503 13.21 14.80 -18.07
C PHE A 503 14.04 14.75 -16.78
N GLY A 504 14.45 15.91 -16.26
CA GLY A 504 15.29 16.04 -15.08
C GLY A 504 16.78 15.90 -15.39
N ALA A 505 17.59 16.58 -14.59
CA ALA A 505 19.04 16.47 -14.64
C ALA A 505 19.53 15.28 -13.81
N TYR A 506 20.67 14.72 -14.22
CA TYR A 506 21.39 13.70 -13.47
C TYR A 506 22.90 13.85 -13.66
N GLU A 507 23.64 13.42 -12.66
CA GLU A 507 25.08 13.28 -12.74
C GLU A 507 25.45 11.94 -13.40
N PHE A 508 26.58 11.91 -14.10
CA PHE A 508 27.05 10.71 -14.77
C PHE A 508 28.58 10.69 -14.86
N VAL A 509 29.13 9.51 -15.09
CA VAL A 509 30.53 9.32 -15.50
C VAL A 509 30.59 8.49 -16.77
N PRO A 510 31.57 8.71 -17.67
CA PRO A 510 31.80 7.80 -18.79
C PRO A 510 32.02 6.36 -18.31
N ASP A 511 31.38 5.40 -18.96
CA ASP A 511 31.49 3.97 -18.65
C ASP A 511 31.38 3.13 -19.94
N ALA A 512 32.54 2.77 -20.49
CA ALA A 512 32.63 2.03 -21.74
C ALA A 512 32.40 0.51 -21.59
N SER A 513 32.07 0.01 -20.39
CA SER A 513 32.05 -1.43 -20.09
C SER A 513 30.98 -2.23 -20.83
N ARG A 514 29.87 -1.58 -21.22
CA ARG A 514 28.74 -2.20 -21.92
C ARG A 514 28.53 -1.66 -23.34
N ASP A 515 28.95 -0.43 -23.55
CA ASP A 515 28.80 0.30 -24.80
C ASP A 515 30.00 1.23 -24.92
N LYS A 516 30.66 1.29 -26.09
CA LYS A 516 31.82 2.16 -26.30
C LYS A 516 31.55 3.66 -26.03
N ASP A 517 30.28 4.07 -26.16
CA ASP A 517 29.82 5.43 -25.89
C ASP A 517 29.03 5.49 -24.56
N GLY A 518 29.12 4.47 -23.72
CA GLY A 518 28.31 4.29 -22.51
C GLY A 518 28.63 5.27 -21.40
N ILE A 519 27.63 5.49 -20.54
CA ILE A 519 27.76 6.24 -19.30
C ILE A 519 27.18 5.44 -18.13
N LYS A 520 27.65 5.76 -16.92
CA LYS A 520 27.04 5.35 -15.67
C LYS A 520 26.35 6.55 -15.04
N ILE A 521 25.03 6.49 -14.94
CA ILE A 521 24.23 7.48 -14.20
C ILE A 521 24.50 7.30 -12.70
N LEU A 522 24.70 8.41 -12.00
CA LEU A 522 24.92 8.47 -10.56
C LEU A 522 23.60 8.81 -9.83
N GLY A 523 23.51 8.40 -8.56
CA GLY A 523 22.32 8.65 -7.74
C GLY A 523 21.12 7.77 -8.11
N SER A 524 19.92 8.32 -7.93
CA SER A 524 18.64 7.59 -8.03
C SER A 524 17.82 7.93 -9.29
N TRP A 525 18.31 8.80 -10.17
CA TRP A 525 17.53 9.31 -11.31
C TRP A 525 17.02 8.17 -12.22
N GLU A 526 17.87 7.19 -12.54
CA GLU A 526 17.46 6.06 -13.38
C GLU A 526 16.32 5.26 -12.73
N GLN A 527 16.42 4.99 -11.42
CA GLN A 527 15.42 4.23 -10.67
C GLN A 527 14.09 5.01 -10.53
N GLU A 528 14.16 6.33 -10.50
CA GLU A 528 13.00 7.21 -10.34
C GLU A 528 12.29 7.52 -11.66
N GLN A 529 13.05 7.71 -12.74
CA GLN A 529 12.52 8.21 -14.01
C GLN A 529 12.32 7.12 -15.06
N ILE A 530 13.06 6.01 -15.00
CA ILE A 530 12.99 4.93 -16.00
C ILE A 530 12.18 3.75 -15.48
N VAL A 531 11.02 3.52 -16.11
CA VAL A 531 10.09 2.45 -15.79
C VAL A 531 10.10 1.37 -16.88
N THR A 532 9.58 0.18 -16.54
CA THR A 532 9.33 -0.87 -17.55
C THR A 532 7.93 -0.69 -18.12
N VAL A 533 7.82 -0.61 -19.44
CA VAL A 533 6.57 -0.47 -20.19
C VAL A 533 6.39 -1.69 -21.08
N GLN A 534 5.18 -2.25 -21.10
CA GLN A 534 4.82 -3.29 -22.05
C GLN A 534 4.21 -2.66 -23.29
N ILE A 535 4.79 -2.95 -24.46
CA ILE A 535 4.21 -2.61 -25.76
C ILE A 535 3.61 -3.89 -26.36
N PRO A 536 2.28 -4.10 -26.29
CA PRO A 536 1.65 -5.31 -26.80
C PRO A 536 1.95 -5.59 -28.28
N GLN A 537 2.08 -4.52 -29.07
CA GLN A 537 2.36 -4.57 -30.50
C GLN A 537 3.71 -5.19 -30.86
N LEU A 538 4.66 -5.32 -29.91
CA LEU A 538 5.93 -6.01 -30.13
C LEU A 538 5.84 -7.53 -29.98
N ILE A 539 4.80 -8.04 -29.31
CA ILE A 539 4.68 -9.45 -28.93
C ILE A 539 4.17 -10.28 -30.12
N GLY A 540 4.82 -11.41 -30.39
CA GLY A 540 4.31 -12.42 -31.33
C GLY A 540 4.31 -12.03 -32.82
N ARG A 541 4.92 -10.90 -33.21
CA ARG A 541 4.95 -10.41 -34.60
C ARG A 541 6.21 -10.77 -35.40
N GLY A 542 7.16 -11.50 -34.82
CA GLY A 542 8.41 -11.87 -35.50
C GLY A 542 9.36 -10.70 -35.79
N ILE A 543 9.22 -9.58 -35.06
CA ILE A 543 10.10 -8.41 -35.18
C ILE A 543 11.48 -8.78 -34.65
N ARG A 544 12.51 -8.70 -35.50
CA ARG A 544 13.88 -9.08 -35.13
C ARG A 544 14.39 -8.16 -34.01
N GLY A 545 14.91 -8.74 -32.93
CA GLY A 545 15.47 -7.97 -31.81
C GLY A 545 14.44 -7.46 -30.80
N ALA A 546 13.14 -7.65 -31.04
CA ALA A 546 12.11 -7.25 -30.08
C ALA A 546 12.10 -8.16 -28.84
N PRO A 547 11.86 -7.60 -27.63
CA PRO A 547 11.70 -8.40 -26.42
C PRO A 547 10.47 -9.31 -26.53
N ALA A 548 10.62 -10.59 -26.19
CA ALA A 548 9.55 -11.60 -26.35
C ALA A 548 8.26 -11.25 -25.61
N ASN A 549 8.36 -10.56 -24.47
CA ASN A 549 7.24 -10.12 -23.67
C ASN A 549 6.83 -8.66 -23.94
N GLY A 550 7.43 -7.98 -24.93
CA GLY A 550 7.15 -6.59 -25.27
C GLY A 550 7.72 -5.56 -24.28
N ALA A 551 8.54 -5.99 -23.33
CA ALA A 551 8.99 -5.13 -22.23
C ALA A 551 10.17 -4.26 -22.65
N ILE A 552 9.98 -2.94 -22.54
CA ILE A 552 11.03 -1.96 -22.79
C ILE A 552 11.22 -1.05 -21.57
N ARG A 553 12.39 -0.45 -21.45
CA ARG A 553 12.66 0.59 -20.44
C ARG A 553 12.46 1.96 -21.06
N TRP A 554 11.68 2.82 -20.39
CA TRP A 554 11.20 4.10 -20.92
C TRP A 554 11.05 5.14 -19.82
N HIS A 555 11.12 6.43 -20.17
CA HIS A 555 10.87 7.51 -19.22
C HIS A 555 9.40 7.53 -18.80
N ARG A 556 9.14 7.55 -17.49
CA ARG A 556 7.79 7.55 -16.90
C ARG A 556 6.84 8.64 -17.44
N LEU A 557 7.36 9.80 -17.85
CA LEU A 557 6.55 10.92 -18.34
C LEU A 557 6.04 10.71 -19.77
N ALA A 558 6.73 9.87 -20.55
CA ALA A 558 6.41 9.64 -21.96
C ALA A 558 5.75 8.27 -22.22
N VAL A 559 5.31 7.56 -21.18
CA VAL A 559 4.70 6.22 -21.32
C VAL A 559 3.40 6.27 -22.10
N ASN A 560 2.49 7.19 -21.76
CA ASN A 560 1.19 7.28 -22.39
C ASN A 560 1.29 7.66 -23.88
N GLN A 561 2.12 8.66 -24.21
CA GLN A 561 2.32 9.03 -25.61
C GLN A 561 2.96 7.91 -26.44
N LEU A 562 3.89 7.15 -25.86
CA LEU A 562 4.47 5.97 -26.50
C LEU A 562 3.38 4.91 -26.77
N LEU A 563 2.59 4.52 -25.76
CA LEU A 563 1.54 3.50 -25.94
C LEU A 563 0.48 3.93 -26.97
N ARG A 564 0.10 5.21 -26.98
CA ARG A 564 -0.83 5.75 -27.97
C ARG A 564 -0.25 5.78 -29.38
N LEU A 565 1.04 6.12 -29.54
CA LEU A 565 1.70 6.07 -30.85
C LEU A 565 1.66 4.65 -31.43
N TRP A 566 2.05 3.66 -30.65
CA TRP A 566 2.06 2.27 -31.10
C TRP A 566 0.66 1.75 -31.43
N LYS A 567 -0.34 2.16 -30.65
CA LYS A 567 -1.75 1.89 -30.97
C LYS A 567 -2.19 2.60 -32.25
N ALA A 568 -1.79 3.85 -32.47
CA ALA A 568 -2.12 4.59 -33.68
C ALA A 568 -1.49 3.96 -34.94
N TRP A 569 -0.27 3.44 -34.84
CA TRP A 569 0.33 2.65 -35.91
C TRP A 569 -0.42 1.36 -36.21
N GLU A 570 -0.97 0.71 -35.17
CA GLU A 570 -1.82 -0.47 -35.32
C GLU A 570 -3.12 -0.14 -36.05
N GLU A 571 -3.82 0.89 -35.56
CA GLU A 571 -5.10 1.35 -36.09
C GLU A 571 -4.95 1.89 -37.53
N ALA A 572 -3.80 2.49 -37.86
CA ALA A 572 -3.49 2.92 -39.22
C ALA A 572 -3.01 1.79 -40.14
N GLY A 573 -2.84 0.56 -39.63
CA GLY A 573 -2.43 -0.59 -40.43
C GLY A 573 -0.98 -0.54 -40.93
N VAL A 574 -0.10 0.24 -40.27
CA VAL A 574 1.30 0.44 -40.69
C VAL A 574 2.32 -0.29 -39.81
N LEU A 575 1.88 -1.07 -38.82
CA LEU A 575 2.81 -1.82 -37.94
C LEU A 575 3.64 -2.87 -38.67
N ASP A 576 3.19 -3.37 -39.82
CA ASP A 576 3.94 -4.32 -40.66
C ASP A 576 5.25 -3.72 -41.21
N ARG A 577 5.39 -2.40 -41.16
CA ARG A 577 6.62 -1.68 -41.48
C ARG A 577 7.71 -1.89 -40.43
N VAL A 578 7.38 -2.20 -39.18
CA VAL A 578 8.35 -2.44 -38.10
C VAL A 578 8.85 -3.87 -38.19
N ILE A 579 10.08 -4.05 -38.67
CA ILE A 579 10.70 -5.37 -38.92
C ILE A 579 11.90 -5.65 -38.02
N ILE A 580 12.52 -4.62 -37.45
CA ILE A 580 13.64 -4.73 -36.50
C ILE A 580 13.40 -3.75 -35.35
N TRP A 581 13.59 -4.22 -34.12
CA TRP A 581 13.66 -3.40 -32.92
C TRP A 581 15.12 -3.26 -32.49
N ASN A 582 15.63 -2.04 -32.45
CA ASN A 582 17.04 -1.75 -32.17
C ASN A 582 17.28 -1.22 -30.76
N GLY A 583 16.21 -0.94 -29.99
CA GLY A 583 16.28 -0.64 -28.56
C GLY A 583 15.65 0.70 -28.19
N ALA A 584 15.48 0.91 -26.88
CA ALA A 584 14.97 2.15 -26.29
C ALA A 584 15.99 2.73 -25.29
N TYR A 585 15.70 2.72 -23.98
CA TYR A 585 16.63 3.23 -22.98
C TYR A 585 18.02 2.56 -23.05
N ASN A 586 19.05 3.39 -23.26
CA ASN A 586 20.46 3.00 -23.21
C ASN A 586 21.27 4.21 -22.71
N PRO A 587 21.86 4.17 -21.50
CA PRO A 587 22.62 5.28 -20.94
C PRO A 587 23.95 5.46 -21.69
N ARG A 588 23.96 6.34 -22.68
CA ARG A 588 25.12 6.61 -23.56
C ARG A 588 25.19 8.05 -24.07
N PHE A 589 26.37 8.46 -24.52
CA PHE A 589 26.57 9.63 -25.37
C PHE A 589 25.99 9.42 -26.79
N ILE A 590 25.85 10.51 -27.53
CA ILE A 590 25.54 10.52 -28.97
C ILE A 590 26.65 9.78 -29.71
N ARG A 591 26.27 8.91 -30.67
CA ARG A 591 27.22 8.03 -31.38
C ARG A 591 28.32 8.85 -32.07
N GLY A 592 29.56 8.63 -31.62
CA GLY A 592 30.75 9.28 -32.18
C GLY A 592 31.00 10.72 -31.70
N HIS A 593 30.30 11.19 -30.67
CA HIS A 593 30.54 12.50 -30.04
C HIS A 593 31.33 12.32 -28.73
N LYS A 594 32.38 13.13 -28.48
CA LYS A 594 33.42 12.84 -27.45
C LYS A 594 33.75 13.98 -26.48
N ASP A 595 32.86 14.95 -26.26
CA ASP A 595 33.16 16.06 -25.33
C ASP A 595 32.82 15.76 -23.86
N THR A 596 32.25 14.58 -23.55
CA THR A 596 31.88 14.11 -22.19
C THR A 596 30.96 15.04 -21.39
N THR A 597 30.38 16.05 -22.04
CA THR A 597 29.44 16.99 -21.39
C THR A 597 28.01 16.45 -21.44
N ALA A 598 27.11 17.08 -20.69
CA ALA A 598 25.68 16.76 -20.76
C ALA A 598 25.09 17.01 -22.16
N ASP A 599 25.65 17.93 -22.96
CA ASP A 599 25.18 18.20 -24.33
C ASP A 599 25.43 17.03 -25.26
N SER A 600 26.45 16.22 -24.97
CA SER A 600 26.72 14.96 -25.68
C SER A 600 25.81 13.81 -25.29
N LEU A 601 24.89 13.94 -24.33
CA LEU A 601 24.00 12.85 -23.94
C LEU A 601 22.94 12.58 -25.02
N SER A 602 22.75 11.31 -25.36
CA SER A 602 21.72 10.88 -26.30
C SER A 602 20.33 10.91 -25.64
N ASN A 603 19.26 11.12 -26.42
CA ASN A 603 17.88 10.92 -25.94
C ASN A 603 17.62 9.48 -25.44
N HIS A 604 18.39 8.48 -25.90
CA HIS A 604 18.36 7.14 -25.30
C HIS A 604 18.75 7.12 -23.82
N ALA A 605 19.66 8.02 -23.39
CA ALA A 605 20.11 8.10 -22.01
C ALA A 605 19.03 8.70 -21.08
N PHE A 606 18.06 9.41 -21.65
CA PHE A 606 16.89 9.90 -20.92
C PHE A 606 15.70 8.93 -20.99
N GLY A 607 15.80 7.84 -21.77
CA GLY A 607 14.68 6.90 -21.97
C GLY A 607 13.55 7.48 -22.79
N THR A 608 13.86 8.42 -23.69
CA THR A 608 12.89 9.18 -24.49
C THR A 608 13.06 8.95 -25.99
N ALA A 609 13.88 7.97 -26.37
CA ALA A 609 14.06 7.57 -27.76
C ALA A 609 14.06 6.05 -27.94
N PHE A 610 13.61 5.63 -29.12
CA PHE A 610 13.74 4.25 -29.59
C PHE A 610 14.20 4.22 -31.04
N ASP A 611 14.90 3.13 -31.37
CA ASP A 611 15.39 2.88 -32.72
C ASP A 611 14.68 1.65 -33.31
N ILE A 612 14.27 1.75 -34.58
CA ILE A 612 13.67 0.66 -35.34
C ILE A 612 14.25 0.57 -36.75
N ASN A 613 14.20 -0.64 -37.33
CA ASN A 613 14.57 -0.92 -38.71
C ASN A 613 16.01 -0.56 -39.10
N PHE A 614 16.96 -0.58 -38.16
CA PHE A 614 18.38 -0.53 -38.47
C PHE A 614 18.96 -1.93 -38.69
N ASP A 615 19.58 -2.14 -39.84
CA ASP A 615 20.32 -3.35 -40.17
C ASP A 615 21.78 -2.99 -40.50
N PRO A 616 22.77 -3.40 -39.68
CA PRO A 616 24.17 -3.08 -39.92
C PRO A 616 24.73 -3.72 -41.20
N ALA A 617 24.15 -4.82 -41.72
CA ALA A 617 24.64 -5.49 -42.91
C ALA A 617 24.33 -4.71 -44.20
N SER A 618 23.20 -3.99 -44.24
CA SER A 618 22.78 -3.18 -45.38
C SER A 618 22.84 -1.67 -45.12
N ASN A 619 23.21 -1.28 -43.90
CA ASN A 619 23.10 0.09 -43.38
C ASN A 619 21.69 0.68 -43.54
N LEU A 620 20.65 -0.17 -43.50
CA LEU A 620 19.25 0.23 -43.61
C LEU A 620 18.93 1.25 -42.52
N ASN A 621 18.41 2.42 -42.91
CA ASN A 621 18.05 3.52 -42.00
C ASN A 621 19.18 3.98 -41.05
N GLY A 622 20.44 3.65 -41.35
CA GLY A 622 21.59 3.99 -40.52
C GLY A 622 21.98 5.46 -40.61
N LEU A 623 22.96 5.84 -39.77
CA LEU A 623 23.48 7.20 -39.72
C LEU A 623 24.01 7.67 -41.08
N ASN A 624 23.59 8.86 -41.51
CA ASN A 624 23.92 9.51 -42.77
C ASN A 624 23.51 8.73 -44.04
N ALA A 625 22.75 7.63 -43.91
CA ALA A 625 22.14 6.94 -45.02
C ALA A 625 20.79 7.59 -45.39
N THR A 626 20.39 7.50 -46.66
CA THR A 626 19.02 7.88 -47.05
C THR A 626 18.04 6.85 -46.46
N PRO A 627 17.07 7.25 -45.63
CA PRO A 627 16.09 6.31 -45.06
C PRO A 627 15.24 5.66 -46.16
N ALA A 628 14.87 4.39 -45.97
CA ALA A 628 14.13 3.61 -46.96
C ALA A 628 12.86 4.34 -47.43
N LEU A 629 12.67 4.43 -48.76
CA LEU A 629 11.54 5.12 -49.38
C LEU A 629 10.23 4.37 -49.12
N VAL A 630 9.10 5.06 -49.27
CA VAL A 630 7.77 4.42 -49.12
C VAL A 630 7.66 3.23 -50.07
N GLY A 631 7.17 2.09 -49.57
CA GLY A 631 7.10 0.84 -50.32
C GLY A 631 8.38 -0.02 -50.29
N GLN A 632 9.52 0.53 -49.87
CA GLN A 632 10.72 -0.27 -49.61
C GLN A 632 10.61 -0.98 -48.26
N ARG A 633 11.21 -2.18 -48.16
CA ARG A 633 11.24 -2.97 -46.94
C ARG A 633 11.92 -2.18 -45.82
N GLY A 634 11.26 -2.10 -44.67
CA GLY A 634 11.76 -1.37 -43.49
C GLY A 634 11.63 0.15 -43.56
N SER A 635 10.86 0.68 -44.51
CA SER A 635 10.52 2.11 -44.52
C SER A 635 9.77 2.52 -43.26
N VAL A 636 10.22 3.60 -42.62
CA VAL A 636 9.57 4.18 -41.43
C VAL A 636 8.87 5.50 -41.73
N ARG A 637 8.78 5.91 -42.99
CA ARG A 637 8.27 7.23 -43.40
C ARG A 637 6.79 7.43 -43.06
N GLU A 638 5.96 6.39 -43.24
CA GLU A 638 4.55 6.40 -42.84
C GLU A 638 4.40 6.41 -41.32
N LEU A 639 5.29 5.71 -40.60
CA LEU A 639 5.33 5.71 -39.14
C LEU A 639 5.68 7.11 -38.61
N ALA A 640 6.68 7.77 -39.23
CA ALA A 640 7.12 9.12 -38.91
C ALA A 640 6.04 10.18 -39.14
N ALA A 641 5.27 10.06 -40.22
CA ALA A 641 4.13 10.93 -40.49
C ALA A 641 3.09 10.91 -39.34
N ILE A 642 2.84 9.74 -38.76
CA ILE A 642 1.92 9.59 -37.62
C ILE A 642 2.58 10.06 -36.31
N ALA A 643 3.86 9.73 -36.11
CA ALA A 643 4.61 9.97 -34.87
C ALA A 643 4.63 11.44 -34.44
N GLY A 644 4.69 12.37 -35.41
CA GLY A 644 4.63 13.81 -35.13
C GLY A 644 3.38 14.25 -34.37
N ASN A 645 2.23 13.60 -34.60
CA ASN A 645 0.99 13.89 -33.87
C ASN A 645 1.07 13.50 -32.39
N PHE A 646 1.97 12.59 -32.04
CA PHE A 646 2.20 12.08 -30.69
C PHE A 646 3.42 12.70 -29.99
N GLY A 647 3.95 13.80 -30.56
CA GLY A 647 5.07 14.54 -30.00
C GLY A 647 6.43 13.90 -30.23
N PHE A 648 6.52 12.92 -31.15
CA PHE A 648 7.79 12.31 -31.54
C PHE A 648 8.37 12.98 -32.79
N TYR A 649 9.65 13.29 -32.74
CA TYR A 649 10.42 13.78 -33.88
C TYR A 649 11.24 12.63 -34.47
N TRP A 650 11.31 12.58 -35.80
CA TRP A 650 12.00 11.52 -36.52
C TRP A 650 13.40 11.97 -36.93
N GLY A 651 14.42 11.16 -36.65
CA GLY A 651 15.81 11.46 -36.96
C GLY A 651 16.12 11.52 -38.46
N GLY A 652 15.23 11.03 -39.32
CA GLY A 652 15.29 11.25 -40.77
C GLY A 652 15.15 12.72 -41.19
N HIS A 653 14.75 13.62 -40.27
CA HIS A 653 14.70 15.07 -40.49
C HIS A 653 15.91 15.82 -39.92
N PHE A 654 16.91 15.13 -39.38
CA PHE A 654 18.16 15.75 -38.90
C PHE A 654 19.09 16.13 -40.06
N SER A 655 19.99 17.09 -39.81
CA SER A 655 21.07 17.42 -40.74
C SER A 655 22.02 16.24 -40.96
N ARG A 656 22.34 15.51 -39.88
CA ARG A 656 22.94 14.18 -39.94
C ARG A 656 21.81 13.16 -39.84
N LEU A 657 21.41 12.60 -40.98
CA LEU A 657 20.28 11.68 -41.07
C LEU A 657 20.44 10.51 -40.08
N ASP A 658 19.38 10.21 -39.35
CA ASP A 658 19.29 9.07 -38.45
C ASP A 658 17.92 8.38 -38.63
N GLY A 659 17.78 7.64 -39.72
CA GLY A 659 16.48 7.13 -40.19
C GLY A 659 15.81 6.15 -39.24
N MET A 660 16.57 5.47 -38.38
CA MET A 660 16.06 4.52 -37.39
C MET A 660 15.43 5.19 -36.16
N HIS A 661 15.78 6.45 -35.91
CA HIS A 661 15.62 7.11 -34.62
C HIS A 661 14.29 7.86 -34.47
N PHE A 662 13.62 7.63 -33.36
CA PHE A 662 12.44 8.39 -32.93
C PHE A 662 12.67 8.90 -31.51
N GLU A 663 12.50 10.20 -31.30
CA GLU A 663 12.68 10.83 -29.99
C GLU A 663 11.46 11.66 -29.58
N VAL A 664 11.18 11.72 -28.29
CA VAL A 664 10.20 12.66 -27.73
C VAL A 664 10.74 14.07 -27.89
N ALA A 665 10.08 14.87 -28.71
CA ALA A 665 10.39 16.29 -28.92
C ALA A 665 9.54 17.20 -28.03
N VAL A 666 8.34 16.75 -27.67
CA VAL A 666 7.47 17.43 -26.72
C VAL A 666 6.71 16.37 -25.91
N LEU A 667 6.55 16.62 -24.62
CA LEU A 667 5.67 15.82 -23.79
C LEU A 667 4.22 16.07 -24.17
N GLN A 668 3.48 15.00 -24.42
CA GLN A 668 2.05 15.08 -24.66
C GLN A 668 1.28 14.28 -23.60
N PRO A 669 0.20 14.86 -23.01
CA PRO A 669 -0.65 14.23 -21.99
C PRO A 669 -1.03 12.80 -22.33
#